data_AF-A0A9Q0HQ51-F1
#
_entry.id   AF-A0A9Q0HQ51-F1
#
_cell.length_a   1.000
_cell.length_b   1.000
_cell.length_c   1.000
_cell.angle_alpha   90.00
_cell.angle_beta   90.00
_cell.angle_gamma   90.00
#
_symmetry.space_group_name_H-M   'P 1'
#
loop_
_entity.id
_entity.type
_entity.pdbx_description
1 polymer ?
#
loop_
_entity_poly.entity_id
_entity_poly.type
_entity_poly.pdbx_seq_one_letter_code
_entity_poly.pdbx_strand_id
1 'polypeptide(L)'
;MAHNTAKQADEDTCIKVQIMDQTSLNSLPSPFEPYQDSSPHPSNSNGDDISPVSTRNSGGLHDRAPEKKLTIFALRLAVLEKAASGLGALGFVWATVVLLGGFAITLEKKDFWFITVILLIEGTRIFSRSHELEWQHQATWSLTGRSSISAIKSRSRLLVGSFKFIFKPFSRNSSNISNDVLSKGGQRLDRCNPLRSARCIGGACDMPQLQRLPHTSWVFVSRNISRLFYWLQLLSATACVVLSLMRLVEQDFGESKEANRTNRDSALNIFYSLAFAEAMLFLAEKAFWEWKVSYCGLLEQVNDECQLGPSGMVSIRRFFYDAYSKCVTGSIFDGLKMDLVTFAEELLVSTSHDEQLIGVRILLALSTHQRFSDGTLRKVGTSMVVIERLIDMLNWKNPYEEEIRHSAAMIVSKLASKKQNALRLAGIPGAMESISSLLYSGPVNQTHDYDFSAFNLLGLLILKKLANDHDNCGKIGNTRGLLDKIIDFTTIGQGMHLKAVKRSLQLVKMLASTTGKTGLVFRREISEIVFTTSNIRNVLRHGGDHLELQRLGLEVLTNLAMDGAARERIGSTGGMVKELLRLFLQPGITHDQNTVRVEAGEALAMLVLENKENCRRVLKEENVVVKLVEALEDRVISINASRILRNLCAFGELEGSAQLTVLAGFTLVLNGIMTDRVKLVEVSLGLAAQMLKFTSPRELNEEFHNACISDINLVTRLVQILASYEYPSIKVPRIRRFTIELAIEMMRVNNKNYVRLFTQAGMIRELNCVANTTSELECFNVFSGSVGLSKHDVNLDSLVDMALKLISNS
;
A
#
# COMPACT_ATOMS: atom_id res chain seq x y z
N MET A 1 -1.99 1.21 82.18
CA MET A 1 -0.56 1.50 81.93
C MET A 1 0.17 0.17 81.83
N ALA A 2 1.04 -0.18 80.87
CA ALA A 2 1.41 0.25 79.51
C ALA A 2 2.48 -0.79 79.07
N HIS A 3 2.70 -1.26 77.85
CA HIS A 3 2.01 -1.25 76.55
C HIS A 3 2.59 -2.46 75.78
N ASN A 4 1.71 -3.40 75.39
CA ASN A 4 1.63 -4.26 74.19
C ASN A 4 2.92 -4.84 73.54
N THR A 5 3.27 -6.13 73.70
CA THR A 5 2.73 -7.39 73.09
C THR A 5 3.05 -7.54 71.60
N ALA A 6 3.47 -8.67 71.01
CA ALA A 6 3.90 -10.04 71.36
C ALA A 6 4.04 -10.75 69.97
N LYS A 7 5.15 -11.44 69.62
CA LYS A 7 5.33 -12.93 69.65
C LYS A 7 4.34 -13.71 68.75
N GLN A 8 4.64 -14.81 68.01
CA GLN A 8 5.71 -15.82 67.90
C GLN A 8 5.25 -16.78 66.76
N ALA A 9 6.03 -17.13 65.73
CA ALA A 9 6.90 -18.33 65.53
C ALA A 9 6.27 -19.63 64.94
N ASP A 10 7.20 -20.44 64.43
CA ASP A 10 7.25 -21.88 64.07
C ASP A 10 6.63 -22.34 62.73
N GLU A 11 7.40 -22.88 61.78
CA GLU A 11 8.07 -24.22 61.72
C GLU A 11 7.06 -25.39 61.76
N ASP A 12 6.94 -26.17 60.68
CA ASP A 12 7.50 -27.53 60.58
C ASP A 12 6.99 -28.42 59.40
N THR A 13 7.93 -29.19 58.85
CA THR A 13 7.91 -30.56 58.25
C THR A 13 6.79 -31.19 57.39
N CYS A 14 7.26 -31.73 56.24
CA CYS A 14 7.22 -33.14 55.76
C CYS A 14 5.90 -33.85 55.36
N ILE A 15 5.91 -34.49 54.16
CA ILE A 15 5.73 -35.95 53.93
C ILE A 15 5.41 -36.27 52.44
N LYS A 16 6.18 -37.20 51.84
CA LYS A 16 5.93 -37.92 50.57
C LYS A 16 4.66 -38.78 50.67
N VAL A 17 3.99 -39.08 49.55
CA VAL A 17 3.65 -40.47 49.11
C VAL A 17 2.86 -40.53 47.79
N GLN A 18 3.38 -41.40 46.92
CA GLN A 18 2.82 -42.26 45.86
C GLN A 18 1.78 -41.76 44.83
N ILE A 19 2.24 -41.91 43.59
CA ILE A 19 1.54 -42.02 42.32
C ILE A 19 0.71 -43.31 42.28
N MET A 20 -0.56 -43.20 41.86
CA MET A 20 -1.36 -44.29 41.27
C MET A 20 -2.10 -43.77 40.03
N ASP A 21 -2.29 -44.69 39.09
CA ASP A 21 -2.50 -44.58 37.65
C ASP A 21 -3.70 -43.78 37.09
N GLN A 22 -3.46 -43.26 35.87
CA GLN A 22 -4.31 -43.20 34.66
C GLN A 22 -5.79 -42.77 34.78
N THR A 23 -6.19 -41.70 34.08
CA THR A 23 -6.80 -41.76 32.72
C THR A 23 -7.21 -40.37 32.19
N SER A 24 -6.86 -40.11 30.92
CA SER A 24 -7.55 -39.26 29.91
C SER A 24 -8.31 -37.99 30.33
N LEU A 25 -7.87 -36.83 29.82
CA LEU A 25 -8.58 -36.01 28.81
C LEU A 25 -8.01 -34.57 28.77
N ASN A 26 -7.58 -34.17 27.58
CA ASN A 26 -7.03 -32.85 27.25
C ASN A 26 -8.07 -31.72 27.41
N SER A 27 -7.70 -30.59 28.02
CA SER A 27 -8.09 -29.25 27.52
C SER A 27 -7.35 -28.09 28.21
N LEU A 28 -7.07 -27.07 27.39
CA LEU A 28 -6.66 -25.68 27.66
C LEU A 28 -5.18 -25.35 27.94
N PRO A 29 -4.64 -24.42 27.13
CA PRO A 29 -3.84 -23.33 27.70
C PRO A 29 -4.23 -21.94 27.17
N SER A 30 -4.10 -20.95 28.06
CA SER A 30 -3.78 -19.55 27.75
C SER A 30 -2.78 -19.08 28.84
N PRO A 31 -2.08 -17.93 28.76
CA PRO A 31 -1.56 -17.19 27.60
C PRO A 31 -0.13 -16.63 27.87
N PHE A 32 0.94 -17.10 27.22
CA PHE A 32 2.20 -16.35 27.06
C PHE A 32 3.00 -16.94 25.86
N GLU A 33 3.38 -16.09 24.90
CA GLU A 33 4.23 -16.36 23.71
C GLU A 33 5.70 -16.74 24.08
N PRO A 34 6.60 -17.24 23.17
CA PRO A 34 6.61 -17.08 21.70
C PRO A 34 7.04 -18.30 20.80
N TYR A 35 6.66 -18.21 19.50
CA TYR A 35 7.33 -18.74 18.28
C TYR A 35 7.55 -20.26 18.05
N GLN A 36 6.87 -20.85 17.04
CA GLN A 36 7.43 -21.24 15.73
C GLN A 36 6.44 -22.03 14.84
N ASP A 37 6.60 -21.85 13.53
CA ASP A 37 5.84 -22.39 12.39
C ASP A 37 5.48 -23.88 12.45
N SER A 38 4.24 -24.22 12.04
CA SER A 38 3.96 -25.18 10.94
C SER A 38 2.46 -25.47 10.82
N SER A 39 1.88 -25.10 9.68
CA SER A 39 0.53 -25.51 9.27
C SER A 39 0.58 -26.78 8.42
N PRO A 40 -0.26 -27.79 8.68
CA PRO A 40 -0.68 -28.75 7.67
C PRO A 40 -2.13 -28.46 7.22
N HIS A 41 -2.33 -28.33 5.91
CA HIS A 41 -3.65 -28.39 5.28
C HIS A 41 -4.19 -29.83 5.31
N PRO A 42 -5.51 -30.03 5.48
CA PRO A 42 -6.13 -31.31 5.18
C PRO A 42 -6.56 -31.37 3.71
N SER A 43 -6.27 -32.54 3.15
CA SER A 43 -6.70 -33.10 1.88
C SER A 43 -8.22 -33.28 1.76
N ASN A 44 -8.74 -33.13 0.54
CA ASN A 44 -9.54 -34.22 -0.04
C ASN A 44 -9.54 -34.21 -1.57
N SER A 45 -9.60 -35.43 -2.08
CA SER A 45 -9.28 -35.94 -3.41
C SER A 45 -10.41 -35.85 -4.44
N ASN A 46 -10.01 -35.86 -5.72
CA ASN A 46 -10.44 -36.71 -6.84
C ASN A 46 -9.89 -36.00 -8.11
N GLY A 47 -8.96 -36.51 -8.90
CA GLY A 47 -8.79 -37.87 -9.41
C GLY A 47 -9.06 -37.81 -10.91
N ASP A 48 -8.02 -37.62 -11.72
CA ASP A 48 -7.90 -38.14 -13.09
C ASP A 48 -6.49 -37.91 -13.64
N ASP A 49 -5.86 -39.02 -14.01
CA ASP A 49 -4.53 -39.16 -14.59
C ASP A 49 -4.42 -38.56 -15.99
N ILE A 50 -3.29 -37.90 -16.28
CA ILE A 50 -2.47 -38.06 -17.50
C ILE A 50 -1.11 -37.43 -17.20
N SER A 51 -0.07 -38.27 -17.18
CA SER A 51 1.34 -37.84 -17.10
C SER A 51 1.74 -37.08 -18.37
N PRO A 52 2.72 -36.15 -18.27
CA PRO A 52 3.93 -36.43 -19.03
C PRO A 52 5.22 -36.12 -18.27
N VAL A 53 6.14 -37.08 -18.39
CA VAL A 53 7.57 -36.91 -18.69
C VAL A 53 8.35 -35.96 -17.78
N SER A 54 9.02 -36.58 -16.82
CA SER A 54 10.21 -36.13 -16.12
C SER A 54 11.22 -35.39 -17.02
N THR A 55 11.28 -34.08 -16.89
CA THR A 55 12.48 -33.30 -17.23
C THR A 55 13.30 -33.11 -15.96
N ARG A 56 14.49 -33.70 -15.98
CA ARG A 56 15.50 -33.64 -14.93
C ARG A 56 15.78 -32.19 -14.52
N ASN A 57 15.80 -31.98 -13.21
CA ASN A 57 16.36 -30.82 -12.53
C ASN A 57 17.74 -30.45 -13.07
N SER A 58 17.82 -29.29 -13.71
CA SER A 58 19.02 -28.48 -13.85
C SER A 58 18.91 -27.29 -12.90
N GLY A 59 18.86 -27.58 -11.60
CA GLY A 59 19.00 -26.56 -10.56
C GLY A 59 20.47 -26.14 -10.46
N GLY A 60 20.73 -24.84 -10.65
CA GLY A 60 22.03 -24.25 -10.31
C GLY A 60 22.73 -23.45 -11.40
N LEU A 61 22.05 -22.50 -12.07
CA LEU A 61 22.74 -21.33 -12.66
C LEU A 61 21.75 -20.20 -12.94
N HIS A 62 22.02 -19.00 -12.40
CA HIS A 62 21.37 -17.70 -12.63
C HIS A 62 20.14 -17.26 -11.80
N ASP A 63 20.37 -16.99 -10.50
CA ASP A 63 19.51 -16.07 -9.71
C ASP A 63 20.32 -14.83 -9.28
N ARG A 64 20.74 -14.02 -10.26
CA ARG A 64 21.50 -12.77 -10.01
C ARG A 64 20.65 -11.59 -10.49
N ALA A 65 20.47 -10.59 -9.63
CA ALA A 65 19.75 -9.37 -9.98
C ALA A 65 20.35 -8.74 -11.26
N PRO A 66 19.52 -8.26 -12.20
CA PRO A 66 19.95 -7.88 -13.56
C PRO A 66 21.00 -6.77 -13.54
N GLU A 67 20.91 -5.83 -12.59
CA GLU A 67 21.87 -4.74 -12.39
C GLU A 67 23.27 -5.22 -11.99
N LYS A 68 23.41 -6.45 -11.47
CA LYS A 68 24.73 -7.01 -11.17
C LYS A 68 25.56 -7.27 -12.43
N LYS A 69 24.91 -7.48 -13.58
CA LYS A 69 25.63 -7.57 -14.86
C LYS A 69 26.30 -6.24 -15.20
N LEU A 70 25.62 -5.12 -14.95
CA LEU A 70 26.14 -3.76 -15.20
C LEU A 70 27.24 -3.39 -14.23
N THR A 71 27.07 -3.66 -12.93
CA THR A 71 28.09 -3.31 -11.93
C THR A 71 29.38 -4.14 -12.09
N ILE A 72 29.29 -5.40 -12.51
CA ILE A 72 30.47 -6.22 -12.86
C ILE A 72 31.12 -5.72 -14.14
N PHE A 73 30.32 -5.33 -15.13
CA PHE A 73 30.84 -4.74 -16.35
C PHE A 73 31.58 -3.43 -16.07
N ALA A 74 31.01 -2.56 -15.24
CA ALA A 74 31.63 -1.32 -14.76
C ALA A 74 32.93 -1.60 -13.99
N LEU A 75 32.94 -2.61 -13.11
CA LEU A 75 34.14 -3.05 -12.40
C LEU A 75 35.26 -3.46 -13.36
N ARG A 76 34.96 -4.31 -14.36
CA ARG A 76 35.96 -4.78 -15.34
C ARG A 76 36.55 -3.62 -16.14
N LEU A 77 35.68 -2.70 -16.58
CA LEU A 77 36.10 -1.51 -17.29
C LEU A 77 37.00 -0.63 -16.41
N ALA A 78 36.61 -0.43 -15.14
CA ALA A 78 37.37 0.37 -14.19
C ALA A 78 38.73 -0.28 -13.83
N VAL A 79 38.83 -1.61 -13.82
CA VAL A 79 40.11 -2.30 -13.63
C VAL A 79 41.05 -2.08 -14.81
N LEU A 80 40.55 -2.21 -16.05
CA LEU A 80 41.34 -1.92 -17.25
C LEU A 80 41.79 -0.45 -17.27
N GLU A 81 40.88 0.45 -16.94
CA GLU A 81 41.14 1.89 -16.84
C GLU A 81 42.23 2.21 -15.81
N LYS A 82 42.11 1.68 -14.58
CA LYS A 82 43.11 1.91 -13.53
C LYS A 82 44.45 1.26 -13.85
N ALA A 83 44.45 0.09 -14.51
CA ALA A 83 45.68 -0.57 -14.94
C ALA A 83 46.39 0.24 -16.03
N ALA A 84 45.65 0.73 -17.05
CA ALA A 84 46.20 1.61 -18.07
C ALA A 84 46.74 2.90 -17.43
N SER A 85 45.95 3.58 -16.60
CA SER A 85 46.38 4.80 -15.90
C SER A 85 47.63 4.58 -15.02
N GLY A 86 47.73 3.43 -14.36
CA GLY A 86 48.89 3.05 -13.55
C GLY A 86 50.14 2.76 -14.37
N LEU A 87 50.00 2.05 -15.50
CA LEU A 87 51.12 1.79 -16.43
C LEU A 87 51.60 3.05 -17.13
N GLY A 88 50.71 3.96 -17.52
CA GLY A 88 51.08 5.26 -18.10
C GLY A 88 51.85 6.12 -17.10
N ALA A 89 51.39 6.20 -15.85
CA ALA A 89 52.14 6.89 -14.80
C ALA A 89 53.54 6.28 -14.58
N LEU A 90 53.65 4.95 -14.59
CA LEU A 90 54.93 4.26 -14.50
C LEU A 90 55.82 4.52 -15.72
N GLY A 91 55.26 4.47 -16.93
CA GLY A 91 55.93 4.75 -18.20
C GLY A 91 56.46 6.18 -18.25
N PHE A 92 55.67 7.16 -17.82
CA PHE A 92 56.07 8.55 -17.70
C PHE A 92 57.23 8.74 -16.72
N VAL A 93 57.14 8.15 -15.52
CA VAL A 93 58.24 8.21 -14.53
C VAL A 93 59.50 7.53 -15.07
N TRP A 94 59.35 6.39 -15.73
CA TRP A 94 60.46 5.66 -16.32
C TRP A 94 61.15 6.46 -17.44
N ALA A 95 60.37 7.08 -18.33
CA ALA A 95 60.88 7.93 -19.40
C ALA A 95 61.65 9.14 -18.84
N THR A 96 61.11 9.79 -17.82
CA THR A 96 61.68 11.05 -17.29
C THR A 96 62.85 10.81 -16.34
N VAL A 97 62.73 9.86 -15.41
CA VAL A 97 63.75 9.63 -14.37
C VAL A 97 64.86 8.71 -14.87
N VAL A 98 64.51 7.60 -15.52
CA VAL A 98 65.48 6.57 -15.91
C VAL A 98 66.10 6.89 -17.25
N LEU A 99 65.30 7.15 -18.29
CA LEU A 99 65.81 7.39 -19.64
C LEU A 99 66.37 8.80 -19.83
N LEU A 100 65.55 9.83 -19.61
CA LEU A 100 65.97 11.23 -19.76
C LEU A 100 66.93 11.66 -18.64
N GLY A 101 66.71 11.22 -17.40
CA GLY A 101 67.59 11.53 -16.28
C GLY A 101 68.92 10.76 -16.27
N GLY A 102 68.90 9.48 -16.66
CA GLY A 102 70.07 8.60 -16.59
C GLY A 102 70.86 8.44 -17.89
N PHE A 103 70.20 8.53 -19.06
CA PHE A 103 70.76 8.14 -20.35
C PHE A 103 70.61 9.18 -21.46
N ALA A 104 70.11 10.40 -21.19
CA ALA A 104 69.83 11.42 -22.22
C ALA A 104 70.99 11.70 -23.19
N ILE A 105 72.23 11.75 -22.70
CA ILE A 105 73.42 12.01 -23.52
C ILE A 105 73.94 10.77 -24.27
N THR A 106 73.49 9.58 -23.87
CA THR A 106 73.88 8.28 -24.45
C THR A 106 72.79 7.65 -25.33
N LEU A 107 71.64 8.31 -25.44
CA LEU A 107 70.51 7.91 -26.26
C LEU A 107 70.78 8.26 -27.72
N GLU A 108 70.49 7.31 -28.61
CA GLU A 108 70.57 7.58 -30.03
C GLU A 108 69.51 8.62 -30.43
N LYS A 109 69.85 9.48 -31.40
CA LYS A 109 68.93 10.53 -31.88
C LYS A 109 67.58 9.94 -32.29
N LYS A 110 67.57 8.72 -32.86
CA LYS A 110 66.36 7.97 -33.19
C LYS A 110 65.51 7.74 -31.93
N ASP A 111 66.03 7.08 -30.89
CA ASP A 111 65.31 6.76 -29.65
C ASP A 111 64.82 7.97 -28.89
N PHE A 112 65.64 9.02 -28.80
CA PHE A 112 65.24 10.26 -28.15
C PHE A 112 63.96 10.85 -28.78
N TRP A 113 63.87 10.85 -30.12
CA TRP A 113 62.68 11.32 -30.84
C TRP A 113 61.49 10.37 -30.67
N PHE A 114 61.68 9.04 -30.72
CA PHE A 114 60.59 8.09 -30.48
C PHE A 114 59.99 8.23 -29.07
N ILE A 115 60.83 8.32 -28.03
CA ILE A 115 60.37 8.54 -26.65
C ILE A 115 59.61 9.86 -26.54
N THR A 116 60.15 10.94 -27.13
CA THR A 116 59.51 12.26 -27.09
C THR A 116 58.16 12.26 -27.79
N VAL A 117 58.06 11.61 -28.95
CA VAL A 117 56.80 11.48 -29.71
C VAL A 117 55.79 10.63 -28.94
N ILE A 118 56.21 9.51 -28.35
CA ILE A 118 55.33 8.66 -27.52
C ILE A 118 54.81 9.42 -26.31
N LEU A 119 55.67 10.15 -25.59
CA LEU A 119 55.26 10.99 -24.45
C LEU A 119 54.28 12.10 -24.86
N LEU A 120 54.47 12.71 -26.04
CA LEU A 120 53.56 13.72 -26.56
C LEU A 120 52.19 13.10 -26.93
N ILE A 121 52.19 11.95 -27.60
CA ILE A 121 50.98 11.17 -27.94
C ILE A 121 50.23 10.77 -26.66
N GLU A 122 50.94 10.28 -25.65
CA GLU A 122 50.39 9.93 -24.33
C GLU A 122 49.81 11.15 -23.61
N GLY A 123 50.52 12.27 -23.61
CA GLY A 123 50.03 13.55 -23.08
C GLY A 123 48.75 14.02 -23.76
N THR A 124 48.66 13.92 -25.10
CA THR A 124 47.43 14.26 -25.83
C THR A 124 46.26 13.31 -25.52
N ARG A 125 46.54 12.02 -25.28
CA ARG A 125 45.53 11.03 -24.91
C ARG A 125 44.96 11.30 -23.52
N ILE A 126 45.82 11.54 -22.52
CA ILE A 126 45.40 11.82 -21.14
C ILE A 126 44.58 13.12 -21.11
N PHE A 127 45.03 14.17 -21.81
CA PHE A 127 44.32 15.43 -21.91
C PHE A 127 42.94 15.29 -22.58
N SER A 128 42.88 14.56 -23.70
CA SER A 128 41.62 14.28 -24.39
C SER A 128 40.66 13.47 -23.52
N ARG A 129 41.19 12.49 -22.76
CA ARG A 129 40.43 11.60 -21.88
C ARG A 129 39.88 12.30 -20.65
N SER A 130 40.66 13.15 -19.99
CA SER A 130 40.19 13.93 -18.85
C SER A 130 39.03 14.83 -19.25
N HIS A 131 39.11 15.44 -20.44
CA HIS A 131 38.01 16.23 -20.98
C HIS A 131 36.84 15.36 -21.42
N GLU A 132 37.04 14.22 -22.09
CA GLU A 132 35.93 13.33 -22.47
C GLU A 132 35.14 12.86 -21.24
N LEU A 133 35.80 12.45 -20.15
CA LEU A 133 35.14 12.05 -18.91
C LEU A 133 34.39 13.23 -18.28
N GLU A 134 35.00 14.41 -18.19
CA GLU A 134 34.35 15.62 -17.70
C GLU A 134 33.13 15.99 -18.56
N TRP A 135 33.23 15.86 -19.88
CA TRP A 135 32.16 16.14 -20.84
C TRP A 135 31.09 15.05 -20.87
N GLN A 136 31.39 13.78 -20.61
CA GLN A 136 30.40 12.72 -20.46
C GLN A 136 29.64 12.85 -19.14
N HIS A 137 30.35 13.26 -18.08
CA HIS A 137 29.74 13.67 -16.80
C HIS A 137 28.84 14.89 -17.00
N GLN A 138 29.34 15.95 -17.64
CA GLN A 138 28.58 17.16 -17.93
C GLN A 138 27.47 16.95 -18.96
N ALA A 139 27.61 16.08 -19.96
CA ALA A 139 26.58 15.80 -20.97
C ALA A 139 25.43 14.97 -20.38
N THR A 140 25.76 14.01 -19.52
CA THR A 140 24.77 13.27 -18.73
C THR A 140 24.06 14.20 -17.73
N TRP A 141 24.77 15.20 -17.20
CA TRP A 141 24.23 16.27 -16.34
C TRP A 141 23.60 17.45 -17.11
N SER A 142 23.83 17.61 -18.42
CA SER A 142 23.27 18.71 -19.23
C SER A 142 22.05 18.27 -20.03
N LEU A 143 21.87 16.96 -20.20
CA LEU A 143 20.58 16.36 -20.52
C LEU A 143 19.57 16.52 -19.37
N THR A 144 20.02 16.89 -18.18
CA THR A 144 19.22 17.05 -16.96
C THR A 144 19.45 18.43 -16.34
N GLY A 145 18.61 19.41 -16.70
CA GLY A 145 18.56 20.81 -16.22
C GLY A 145 19.67 21.37 -15.29
N ARG A 146 20.35 22.42 -15.77
CA ARG A 146 21.44 23.18 -15.13
C ARG A 146 21.00 23.93 -13.83
N SER A 147 20.88 23.25 -12.68
CA SER A 147 20.71 23.94 -11.37
C SER A 147 21.07 23.14 -10.11
N SER A 148 22.31 22.64 -9.97
CA SER A 148 22.79 22.11 -8.68
C SER A 148 24.27 22.42 -8.42
N ILE A 149 24.66 23.69 -8.41
CA ILE A 149 25.96 24.13 -7.90
C ILE A 149 25.78 24.53 -6.43
N SER A 150 25.75 23.56 -5.50
CA SER A 150 26.05 23.81 -4.06
C SER A 150 26.01 22.54 -3.19
N ALA A 151 26.60 21.44 -3.63
CA ALA A 151 27.06 20.40 -2.71
C ALA A 151 28.27 19.71 -3.36
N ILE A 152 29.33 19.47 -2.59
CA ILE A 152 30.66 19.02 -3.06
C ILE A 152 31.53 20.17 -3.61
N LYS A 153 31.75 21.20 -2.78
CA LYS A 153 32.98 22.04 -2.88
C LYS A 153 33.97 21.72 -1.75
N SER A 154 34.02 20.47 -1.32
CA SER A 154 35.05 20.01 -0.39
C SER A 154 35.56 18.65 -0.84
N ARG A 155 36.88 18.59 -1.07
CA ARG A 155 37.72 17.43 -1.40
C ARG A 155 37.81 17.01 -2.87
N SER A 156 38.44 17.86 -3.68
CA SER A 156 39.23 17.42 -4.85
C SER A 156 40.47 18.31 -5.07
N ARG A 157 41.27 18.52 -4.02
CA ARG A 157 42.71 18.89 -4.16
C ARG A 157 43.60 17.65 -4.10
N LEU A 158 43.25 16.58 -4.81
CA LEU A 158 43.98 15.30 -4.70
C LEU A 158 44.49 14.73 -6.04
N LEU A 159 44.27 15.40 -7.17
CA LEU A 159 44.90 15.04 -8.46
C LEU A 159 45.87 16.11 -8.99
N VAL A 160 46.37 17.00 -8.12
CA VAL A 160 47.51 17.90 -8.42
C VAL A 160 48.71 17.58 -7.50
N GLY A 161 48.60 16.56 -6.64
CA GLY A 161 49.60 16.22 -5.62
C GLY A 161 50.82 15.44 -6.14
N SER A 162 50.72 14.76 -7.28
CA SER A 162 51.77 13.82 -7.72
C SER A 162 52.86 14.43 -8.62
N PHE A 163 52.81 15.74 -8.89
CA PHE A 163 53.72 16.38 -9.86
C PHE A 163 54.51 17.59 -9.32
N LYS A 164 54.54 17.79 -7.99
CA LYS A 164 55.20 18.96 -7.37
C LYS A 164 56.52 18.69 -6.66
N PHE A 165 57.08 17.48 -6.80
CA PHE A 165 58.45 17.17 -6.39
C PHE A 165 59.24 16.84 -7.65
N ILE A 166 60.05 17.78 -8.14
CA ILE A 166 61.31 17.57 -8.91
C ILE A 166 61.91 18.89 -9.42
N PHE A 167 61.23 20.04 -9.36
CA PHE A 167 61.87 21.34 -9.65
C PHE A 167 61.78 22.32 -8.47
N LYS A 168 62.91 22.47 -7.76
CA LYS A 168 63.30 23.72 -7.09
C LYS A 168 64.71 24.08 -7.59
N PRO A 169 64.94 25.26 -8.17
CA PRO A 169 66.24 25.89 -8.08
C PRO A 169 66.33 26.74 -6.82
N PHE A 170 67.57 26.83 -6.36
CA PHE A 170 68.05 27.45 -5.14
C PHE A 170 67.85 28.98 -5.13
N SER A 171 67.63 29.53 -3.94
CA SER A 171 67.47 30.96 -3.65
C SER A 171 68.81 31.72 -3.71
N ARG A 172 68.80 32.99 -4.18
CA ARG A 172 69.69 34.04 -3.64
C ARG A 172 69.16 35.47 -3.85
N ASN A 173 68.72 36.05 -2.72
CA ASN A 173 68.84 37.41 -2.16
C ASN A 173 68.52 38.74 -2.90
N SER A 174 67.85 39.58 -2.08
CA SER A 174 67.93 41.05 -1.95
C SER A 174 67.00 41.85 -2.88
N SER A 175 66.21 42.85 -2.44
CA SER A 175 66.07 43.57 -1.16
C SER A 175 64.79 44.42 -1.19
N ASN A 176 64.20 44.63 0.00
CA ASN A 176 63.43 45.76 0.53
C ASN A 176 62.85 46.85 -0.43
N ILE A 177 61.59 47.26 -0.22
CA ILE A 177 61.18 48.55 0.43
C ILE A 177 59.65 48.77 0.27
N SER A 178 59.01 48.93 1.43
CA SER A 178 57.88 49.78 1.90
C SER A 178 56.66 50.17 1.04
N ASN A 179 55.48 49.93 1.67
CA ASN A 179 54.34 50.82 2.00
C ASN A 179 53.82 51.90 1.02
N ASP A 180 52.51 51.88 0.72
CA ASP A 180 51.47 52.82 1.22
C ASP A 180 50.15 52.64 0.44
N VAL A 181 49.01 52.34 1.10
CA VAL A 181 47.91 53.26 1.48
C VAL A 181 47.30 54.04 0.30
N LEU A 182 46.02 53.76 -0.06
CA LEU A 182 44.92 54.73 0.09
C LEU A 182 43.52 54.13 -0.16
N SER A 183 42.66 54.47 0.79
CA SER A 183 41.20 54.35 0.91
C SER A 183 40.34 54.96 -0.22
N LYS A 184 39.15 54.39 -0.44
CA LYS A 184 37.79 55.02 -0.52
C LYS A 184 36.80 53.98 -1.07
N GLY A 185 35.62 53.68 -0.52
CA GLY A 185 34.74 54.37 0.43
C GLY A 185 33.51 54.95 -0.29
N GLY A 186 32.32 54.37 -0.07
CA GLY A 186 30.99 54.94 -0.42
C GLY A 186 30.08 53.97 -1.21
N GLN A 187 29.19 53.21 -0.57
CA GLN A 187 27.81 53.52 -0.10
C GLN A 187 26.69 53.35 -1.16
N ARG A 188 25.67 52.62 -0.71
CA ARG A 188 24.33 52.36 -1.31
C ARG A 188 23.49 53.65 -1.42
N LEU A 189 22.55 53.69 -2.37
CA LEU A 189 21.11 53.87 -2.09
C LEU A 189 20.18 53.58 -3.29
N ASP A 190 19.09 52.86 -3.00
CA ASP A 190 17.70 52.85 -3.51
C ASP A 190 17.27 53.59 -4.80
N ARG A 191 16.35 52.97 -5.57
CA ARG A 191 14.88 53.20 -5.52
C ARG A 191 14.17 52.85 -6.85
N CYS A 192 12.98 52.27 -6.75
CA CYS A 192 12.04 51.95 -7.84
C CYS A 192 11.22 53.14 -8.35
N ASN A 193 10.56 52.91 -9.51
CA ASN A 193 9.15 53.16 -9.86
C ASN A 193 8.85 54.01 -11.13
N PRO A 194 7.63 53.89 -11.74
CA PRO A 194 7.43 53.50 -13.16
C PRO A 194 6.59 54.53 -13.96
N LEU A 195 6.26 54.27 -15.23
CA LEU A 195 5.15 54.81 -16.08
C LEU A 195 5.52 54.50 -17.58
N ARG A 196 4.66 54.29 -18.59
CA ARG A 196 3.23 54.54 -18.88
C ARG A 196 2.86 53.87 -20.24
N SER A 197 1.59 53.39 -20.36
CA SER A 197 0.63 53.51 -21.51
C SER A 197 1.01 52.96 -22.92
N ALA A 198 0.16 52.39 -23.80
CA ALA A 198 -1.29 52.43 -24.07
C ALA A 198 -1.75 51.21 -24.95
N ARG A 199 -2.98 50.66 -24.82
CA ARG A 199 -4.14 50.63 -25.78
C ARG A 199 -3.81 50.52 -27.29
N CYS A 200 -4.49 49.79 -28.19
CA CYS A 200 -5.78 49.08 -28.25
C CYS A 200 -5.90 48.31 -29.59
N ILE A 201 -6.68 47.21 -29.61
CA ILE A 201 -7.66 46.75 -30.63
C ILE A 201 -7.21 46.38 -32.08
N GLY A 202 -7.48 45.12 -32.47
CA GLY A 202 -8.24 44.80 -33.69
C GLY A 202 -7.55 44.05 -34.85
N GLY A 203 -7.69 42.72 -34.88
CA GLY A 203 -8.13 41.95 -36.06
C GLY A 203 -7.21 41.69 -37.26
N ALA A 204 -6.92 40.40 -37.46
CA ALA A 204 -6.54 39.68 -38.69
C ALA A 204 -5.06 39.64 -39.13
N CYS A 205 -4.59 38.39 -39.21
CA CYS A 205 -3.46 37.82 -39.94
C CYS A 205 -2.22 38.70 -40.16
N ASP A 206 -1.17 38.42 -39.39
CA ASP A 206 0.14 38.08 -39.94
C ASP A 206 1.09 37.67 -38.81
N MET A 207 1.72 36.51 -38.98
CA MET A 207 2.90 36.14 -38.21
C MET A 207 4.13 36.65 -38.96
N PRO A 208 4.97 37.48 -38.32
CA PRO A 208 6.40 37.44 -38.61
C PRO A 208 7.24 37.27 -37.34
N GLN A 209 7.96 36.16 -37.38
CA GLN A 209 9.26 35.84 -36.81
C GLN A 209 10.10 36.98 -36.19
N LEU A 210 10.58 36.72 -34.96
CA LEU A 210 11.99 36.66 -34.50
C LEU A 210 11.91 36.57 -32.95
N GLN A 211 12.58 35.70 -32.21
CA GLN A 211 13.92 35.17 -32.39
C GLN A 211 14.03 33.80 -31.69
N ARG A 212 13.89 32.74 -32.48
CA ARG A 212 14.29 31.38 -32.12
C ARG A 212 15.79 31.28 -32.45
N LEU A 213 16.67 31.30 -31.45
CA LEU A 213 18.06 30.86 -31.61
C LEU A 213 18.27 29.51 -30.91
N PRO A 214 19.13 28.63 -31.47
CA PRO A 214 18.84 27.20 -31.50
C PRO A 214 19.45 26.46 -30.31
N HIS A 215 18.60 25.88 -29.46
CA HIS A 215 18.99 24.83 -28.50
C HIS A 215 19.47 23.53 -29.17
N THR A 216 19.24 23.37 -30.48
CA THR A 216 19.75 22.24 -31.27
C THR A 216 21.22 22.39 -31.64
N SER A 217 21.77 23.60 -31.71
CA SER A 217 23.16 23.80 -32.15
C SER A 217 24.17 23.38 -31.08
N TRP A 218 23.91 23.65 -29.79
CA TRP A 218 24.85 23.30 -28.71
C TRP A 218 24.95 21.80 -28.44
N VAL A 219 23.85 21.05 -28.55
CA VAL A 219 23.84 19.58 -28.40
C VAL A 219 24.51 18.89 -29.59
N PHE A 220 24.39 19.44 -30.80
CA PHE A 220 25.10 18.95 -31.97
C PHE A 220 26.60 19.26 -31.92
N VAL A 221 26.97 20.44 -31.42
CA VAL A 221 28.37 20.84 -31.24
C VAL A 221 29.05 19.95 -30.19
N SER A 222 28.41 19.69 -29.05
CA SER A 222 28.99 18.82 -28.00
C SER A 222 29.13 17.36 -28.45
N ARG A 223 28.17 16.83 -29.22
CA ARG A 223 28.22 15.46 -29.74
C ARG A 223 29.30 15.28 -30.81
N ASN A 224 29.55 16.30 -31.63
CA ASN A 224 30.60 16.27 -32.64
C ASN A 224 32.00 16.43 -32.03
N ILE A 225 32.14 17.28 -31.01
CA ILE A 225 33.40 17.46 -30.27
C ILE A 225 33.77 16.21 -29.47
N SER A 226 32.79 15.57 -28.80
CA SER A 226 33.03 14.30 -28.09
C SER A 226 33.46 13.19 -29.05
N ARG A 227 32.85 13.09 -30.24
CA ARG A 227 33.28 12.16 -31.29
C ARG A 227 34.70 12.45 -31.79
N LEU A 228 35.06 13.72 -31.96
CA LEU A 228 36.41 14.11 -32.36
C LEU A 228 37.46 13.64 -31.34
N PHE A 229 37.22 13.89 -30.05
CA PHE A 229 38.11 13.44 -28.99
C PHE A 229 38.23 11.91 -28.91
N TYR A 230 37.12 11.20 -29.14
CA TYR A 230 37.11 9.74 -29.20
C TYR A 230 37.98 9.20 -30.34
N TRP A 231 37.82 9.71 -31.56
CA TRP A 231 38.65 9.32 -32.70
C TRP A 231 40.12 9.68 -32.53
N LEU A 232 40.39 10.86 -31.94
CA LEU A 232 41.74 11.31 -31.64
C LEU A 232 42.43 10.37 -30.63
N GLN A 233 41.71 9.92 -29.60
CA GLN A 233 42.24 8.96 -28.63
C GLN A 233 42.51 7.59 -29.27
N LEU A 234 41.61 7.12 -30.14
CA LEU A 234 41.77 5.84 -30.82
C LEU A 234 43.01 5.87 -31.74
N LEU A 235 43.17 6.95 -32.52
CA LEU A 235 44.33 7.15 -33.42
C LEU A 235 45.64 7.29 -32.63
N SER A 236 45.60 8.02 -31.51
CA SER A 236 46.75 8.20 -30.61
C SER A 236 47.18 6.85 -30.02
N ALA A 237 46.23 6.05 -29.51
CA ALA A 237 46.54 4.75 -28.94
C ALA A 237 47.07 3.76 -29.98
N THR A 238 46.51 3.72 -31.19
CA THR A 238 47.01 2.84 -32.26
C THR A 238 48.41 3.26 -32.73
N ALA A 239 48.68 4.55 -32.88
CA ALA A 239 50.02 5.06 -33.19
C ALA A 239 51.03 4.67 -32.10
N CYS A 240 50.67 4.80 -30.81
CA CYS A 240 51.52 4.41 -29.69
C CYS A 240 51.84 2.91 -29.71
N VAL A 241 50.85 2.05 -30.00
CA VAL A 241 51.06 0.59 -30.15
C VAL A 241 52.04 0.30 -31.29
N VAL A 242 51.83 0.92 -32.46
CA VAL A 242 52.69 0.68 -33.64
C VAL A 242 54.13 1.14 -33.39
N LEU A 243 54.32 2.36 -32.86
CA LEU A 243 55.66 2.90 -32.59
C LEU A 243 56.40 2.08 -31.52
N SER A 244 55.71 1.70 -30.46
CA SER A 244 56.30 0.91 -29.37
C SER A 244 56.62 -0.52 -29.82
N LEU A 245 55.74 -1.16 -30.58
CA LEU A 245 55.95 -2.51 -31.12
C LEU A 245 57.08 -2.54 -32.16
N MET A 246 57.10 -1.56 -33.08
CA MET A 246 58.15 -1.45 -34.09
C MET A 246 59.53 -1.37 -33.42
N ARG A 247 59.66 -0.55 -32.37
CA ARG A 247 60.92 -0.44 -31.62
C ARG A 247 61.27 -1.67 -30.79
N LEU A 248 60.26 -2.35 -30.22
CA LEU A 248 60.48 -3.59 -29.47
C LEU A 248 60.92 -4.75 -30.38
N VAL A 249 60.59 -4.70 -31.68
CA VAL A 249 60.99 -5.68 -32.71
C VAL A 249 62.34 -5.32 -33.34
N GLU A 250 62.59 -4.06 -33.67
CA GLU A 250 63.85 -3.63 -34.29
C GLU A 250 65.07 -3.80 -33.36
N GLN A 251 64.90 -3.53 -32.05
CA GLN A 251 65.94 -3.67 -31.00
C GLN A 251 67.32 -3.08 -31.34
N ASP A 252 67.37 -2.12 -32.26
CA ASP A 252 68.58 -1.49 -32.79
C ASP A 252 69.03 -0.30 -31.92
N PHE A 253 69.24 -0.51 -30.62
CA PHE A 253 69.53 0.56 -29.66
C PHE A 253 70.97 1.14 -29.74
N GLY A 254 71.64 1.03 -30.89
CA GLY A 254 72.97 1.59 -31.18
C GLY A 254 74.18 0.72 -30.75
N GLU A 255 75.28 0.77 -31.54
CA GLU A 255 76.43 -0.16 -31.47
C GLU A 255 77.69 0.31 -30.68
N SER A 256 77.57 1.00 -29.53
CA SER A 256 78.78 1.43 -28.77
C SER A 256 79.24 0.41 -27.70
N LYS A 257 80.56 0.20 -27.58
CA LYS A 257 81.27 -0.83 -26.77
C LYS A 257 81.50 -0.44 -25.29
N GLU A 258 80.46 -0.14 -24.51
CA GLU A 258 80.61 0.16 -23.07
C GLU A 258 79.68 -0.64 -22.15
N ALA A 259 80.13 -0.89 -20.91
CA ALA A 259 79.43 -1.69 -19.89
C ALA A 259 78.03 -1.15 -19.51
N ASN A 260 77.72 0.12 -19.82
CA ASN A 260 76.40 0.72 -19.60
C ASN A 260 75.35 0.30 -20.65
N ARG A 261 75.73 -0.46 -21.70
CA ARG A 261 74.84 -0.94 -22.76
C ARG A 261 73.69 -1.81 -22.25
N THR A 262 74.02 -2.84 -21.46
CA THR A 262 73.02 -3.82 -21.00
C THR A 262 71.90 -3.16 -20.20
N ASN A 263 72.25 -2.16 -19.38
CA ASN A 263 71.29 -1.43 -18.55
C ASN A 263 70.42 -0.47 -19.38
N ARG A 264 71.00 0.21 -20.39
CA ARG A 264 70.29 1.11 -21.29
C ARG A 264 69.30 0.35 -22.20
N ASP A 265 69.76 -0.72 -22.83
CA ASP A 265 68.94 -1.54 -23.72
C ASP A 265 67.77 -2.18 -22.94
N SER A 266 68.04 -2.62 -21.70
CA SER A 266 67.00 -3.10 -20.78
C SER A 266 66.02 -1.99 -20.37
N ALA A 267 66.50 -0.77 -20.10
CA ALA A 267 65.65 0.37 -19.74
C ALA A 267 64.74 0.81 -20.89
N LEU A 268 65.23 0.79 -22.14
CA LEU A 268 64.45 1.07 -23.34
C LEU A 268 63.40 -0.03 -23.59
N ASN A 269 63.77 -1.30 -23.45
CA ASN A 269 62.83 -2.42 -23.56
C ASN A 269 61.70 -2.32 -22.53
N ILE A 270 62.01 -1.95 -21.28
CA ILE A 270 60.99 -1.74 -20.24
C ILE A 270 60.07 -0.57 -20.62
N PHE A 271 60.61 0.56 -21.06
CA PHE A 271 59.80 1.71 -21.48
C PHE A 271 58.85 1.38 -22.64
N TYR A 272 59.37 0.83 -23.74
CA TYR A 272 58.54 0.49 -24.90
C TYR A 272 57.53 -0.61 -24.56
N SER A 273 57.86 -1.54 -23.66
CA SER A 273 56.91 -2.53 -23.15
C SER A 273 55.80 -1.89 -22.30
N LEU A 274 56.12 -0.91 -21.45
CA LEU A 274 55.14 -0.17 -20.65
C LEU A 274 54.21 0.67 -21.54
N ALA A 275 54.76 1.41 -22.50
CA ALA A 275 53.99 2.22 -23.46
C ALA A 275 53.09 1.35 -24.34
N PHE A 276 53.61 0.21 -24.82
CA PHE A 276 52.84 -0.80 -25.56
C PHE A 276 51.71 -1.37 -24.70
N ALA A 277 52.00 -1.83 -23.49
CA ALA A 277 51.01 -2.44 -22.60
C ALA A 277 49.90 -1.46 -22.21
N GLU A 278 50.24 -0.21 -21.89
CA GLU A 278 49.28 0.85 -21.57
C GLU A 278 48.34 1.14 -22.75
N ALA A 279 48.90 1.34 -23.96
CA ALA A 279 48.11 1.62 -25.16
C ALA A 279 47.24 0.42 -25.57
N MET A 280 47.75 -0.81 -25.40
CA MET A 280 46.96 -2.03 -25.61
C MET A 280 45.83 -2.18 -24.60
N LEU A 281 46.04 -1.90 -23.31
CA LEU A 281 44.97 -1.93 -22.30
C LEU A 281 43.88 -0.89 -22.58
N PHE A 282 44.27 0.31 -23.03
CA PHE A 282 43.33 1.34 -23.47
C PHE A 282 42.46 0.88 -24.63
N LEU A 283 43.08 0.31 -25.68
CA LEU A 283 42.34 -0.22 -26.83
C LEU A 283 41.46 -1.41 -26.41
N ALA A 284 41.95 -2.27 -25.52
CA ALA A 284 41.18 -3.39 -24.98
C ALA A 284 39.96 -2.91 -24.17
N GLU A 285 40.09 -1.83 -23.39
CA GLU A 285 38.99 -1.19 -22.66
C GLU A 285 37.90 -0.71 -23.64
N LYS A 286 38.28 0.04 -24.68
CA LYS A 286 37.33 0.57 -25.69
C LYS A 286 36.71 -0.55 -26.53
N ALA A 287 37.50 -1.55 -26.94
CA ALA A 287 37.01 -2.72 -27.65
C ALA A 287 36.05 -3.55 -26.79
N PHE A 288 36.34 -3.71 -25.50
CA PHE A 288 35.47 -4.40 -24.56
C PHE A 288 34.15 -3.66 -24.35
N TRP A 289 34.19 -2.31 -24.31
CA TRP A 289 32.99 -1.47 -24.28
C TRP A 289 32.13 -1.66 -25.52
N GLU A 290 32.69 -1.45 -26.71
CA GLU A 290 31.96 -1.58 -27.98
C GLU A 290 31.39 -2.99 -28.16
N TRP A 291 32.16 -4.02 -27.82
CA TRP A 291 31.69 -5.39 -27.83
C TRP A 291 30.49 -5.59 -26.91
N LYS A 292 30.59 -5.18 -25.64
CA LYS A 292 29.52 -5.44 -24.66
C LYS A 292 28.28 -4.57 -24.86
N VAL A 293 28.44 -3.33 -25.28
CA VAL A 293 27.32 -2.39 -25.46
C VAL A 293 26.74 -2.50 -26.88
N SER A 294 27.56 -2.43 -27.93
CA SER A 294 27.06 -2.45 -29.31
C SER A 294 26.71 -3.84 -29.81
N TYR A 295 27.48 -4.87 -29.47
CA TYR A 295 27.26 -6.23 -30.01
C TYR A 295 26.44 -7.11 -29.08
N CYS A 296 26.75 -7.13 -27.78
CA CYS A 296 25.95 -7.91 -26.81
C CYS A 296 24.67 -7.20 -26.37
N GLY A 297 24.49 -5.91 -26.66
CA GLY A 297 23.33 -5.14 -26.23
C GLY A 297 23.11 -5.19 -24.71
N LEU A 298 24.17 -5.12 -23.91
CA LEU A 298 24.07 -5.38 -22.47
C LEU A 298 23.12 -4.40 -21.75
N LEU A 299 23.10 -3.14 -22.19
CA LEU A 299 22.21 -2.13 -21.61
C LEU A 299 20.76 -2.41 -22.00
N GLU A 300 20.51 -2.81 -23.25
CA GLU A 300 19.21 -3.24 -23.76
C GLU A 300 18.72 -4.47 -22.99
N GLN A 301 19.57 -5.48 -22.82
CA GLN A 301 19.24 -6.70 -22.09
C GLN A 301 18.79 -6.39 -20.65
N VAL A 302 19.52 -5.55 -19.92
CA VAL A 302 19.15 -5.20 -18.53
C VAL A 302 17.91 -4.31 -18.49
N ASN A 303 17.73 -3.43 -19.47
CA ASN A 303 16.52 -2.63 -19.62
C ASN A 303 15.28 -3.50 -19.82
N ASP A 304 15.38 -4.53 -20.66
CA ASP A 304 14.30 -5.47 -20.97
C ASP A 304 14.03 -6.42 -19.79
N GLU A 305 15.08 -6.90 -19.11
CA GLU A 305 14.95 -7.69 -17.88
C GLU A 305 14.28 -6.91 -16.74
N CYS A 306 14.45 -5.58 -16.70
CA CYS A 306 13.79 -4.70 -15.74
C CYS A 306 12.43 -4.15 -16.25
N GLN A 307 12.06 -4.42 -17.50
CA GLN A 307 10.84 -3.92 -18.17
C GLN A 307 10.68 -2.39 -18.09
N LEU A 308 11.77 -1.63 -18.20
CA LEU A 308 11.73 -0.17 -18.08
C LEU A 308 11.24 0.53 -19.37
N GLY A 309 11.09 -0.21 -20.47
CA GLY A 309 10.60 0.30 -21.75
C GLY A 309 11.59 1.21 -22.50
N PRO A 310 11.13 1.96 -23.51
CA PRO A 310 12.01 2.78 -24.36
C PRO A 310 12.71 3.93 -23.62
N SER A 311 12.05 4.52 -22.62
CA SER A 311 12.61 5.58 -21.76
C SER A 311 13.59 5.04 -20.71
N GLY A 312 13.54 3.74 -20.43
CA GLY A 312 14.40 3.05 -19.47
C GLY A 312 15.88 3.05 -19.83
N MET A 313 16.22 3.19 -21.12
CA MET A 313 17.60 3.25 -21.58
C MET A 313 18.38 4.41 -20.95
N VAL A 314 17.71 5.55 -20.72
CA VAL A 314 18.32 6.71 -20.04
C VAL A 314 18.64 6.36 -18.58
N SER A 315 17.70 5.70 -17.90
CA SER A 315 17.85 5.25 -16.51
C SER A 315 19.00 4.25 -16.34
N ILE A 316 19.06 3.24 -17.19
CA ILE A 316 20.09 2.19 -17.16
C ILE A 316 21.46 2.77 -17.50
N ARG A 317 21.54 3.66 -18.50
CA ARG A 317 22.78 4.35 -18.85
C ARG A 317 23.28 5.23 -17.71
N ARG A 318 22.39 6.01 -17.08
CA ARG A 318 22.75 6.84 -15.92
C ARG A 318 23.25 5.98 -14.75
N PHE A 319 22.58 4.87 -14.45
CA PHE A 319 23.02 3.92 -13.41
C PHE A 319 24.42 3.36 -13.71
N PHE A 320 24.65 2.91 -14.95
CA PHE A 320 25.96 2.37 -15.36
C PHE A 320 27.08 3.39 -15.15
N TYR A 321 26.92 4.62 -15.64
CA TYR A 321 27.96 5.64 -15.52
C TYR A 321 28.23 6.04 -14.07
N ASP A 322 27.20 6.06 -13.22
CA ASP A 322 27.39 6.33 -11.79
C ASP A 322 28.19 5.20 -11.11
N ALA A 323 27.86 3.95 -11.40
CA ALA A 323 28.59 2.78 -10.92
C ALA A 323 30.04 2.78 -11.42
N TYR A 324 30.26 3.06 -12.70
CA TYR A 324 31.59 3.16 -13.29
C TYR A 324 32.42 4.28 -12.66
N SER A 325 31.85 5.47 -12.52
CA SER A 325 32.53 6.62 -11.91
C SER A 325 32.95 6.34 -10.46
N LYS A 326 32.09 5.70 -9.67
CA LYS A 326 32.42 5.27 -8.29
C LYS A 326 33.57 4.25 -8.28
N CYS A 327 33.62 3.30 -9.22
CA CYS A 327 34.73 2.35 -9.34
C CYS A 327 36.07 3.03 -9.71
N VAL A 328 36.03 4.04 -10.58
CA VAL A 328 37.22 4.76 -11.05
C VAL A 328 37.75 5.73 -10.00
N THR A 329 36.87 6.57 -9.43
CA THR A 329 37.25 7.63 -8.47
C THR A 329 37.48 7.10 -7.05
N GLY A 330 36.71 6.10 -6.62
CA GLY A 330 36.81 5.46 -5.32
C GLY A 330 37.58 4.14 -5.36
N SER A 331 37.19 3.20 -4.51
CA SER A 331 37.64 1.81 -4.62
C SER A 331 37.03 1.14 -5.84
N ILE A 332 37.77 0.22 -6.48
CA ILE A 332 37.24 -0.57 -7.59
C ILE A 332 35.97 -1.35 -7.22
N PHE A 333 35.76 -1.63 -5.93
CA PHE A 333 34.59 -2.34 -5.43
C PHE A 333 33.39 -1.46 -5.08
N ASP A 334 33.52 -0.13 -5.09
CA ASP A 334 32.45 0.76 -4.61
C ASP A 334 31.22 0.71 -5.52
N GLY A 335 31.40 0.64 -6.85
CA GLY A 335 30.27 0.47 -7.78
C GLY A 335 29.60 -0.91 -7.68
N LEU A 336 30.28 -1.94 -7.15
CA LEU A 336 29.69 -3.28 -7.00
C LEU A 336 28.61 -3.33 -5.90
N LYS A 337 28.73 -2.43 -4.91
CA LYS A 337 27.76 -2.26 -3.83
C LYS A 337 26.48 -1.57 -4.27
N MET A 338 26.50 -0.90 -5.43
CA MET A 338 25.31 -0.25 -5.96
C MET A 338 24.22 -1.26 -6.32
N ASP A 339 22.99 -0.87 -6.03
CA ASP A 339 21.78 -1.55 -6.43
C ASP A 339 20.80 -0.53 -7.01
N LEU A 340 19.95 -1.01 -7.91
CA LEU A 340 19.08 -0.16 -8.71
C LEU A 340 18.00 0.53 -7.86
N VAL A 341 17.59 -0.09 -6.74
CA VAL A 341 16.58 0.47 -5.82
C VAL A 341 17.17 1.63 -5.01
N THR A 342 18.31 1.44 -4.32
CA THR A 342 18.97 2.54 -3.57
C THR A 342 19.38 3.68 -4.48
N PHE A 343 19.85 3.38 -5.68
CA PHE A 343 20.12 4.41 -6.68
C PHE A 343 18.87 5.23 -7.00
N ALA A 344 17.73 4.57 -7.22
CA ALA A 344 16.47 5.26 -7.49
C ALA A 344 15.94 6.05 -6.27
N GLU A 345 16.14 5.54 -5.05
CA GLU A 345 15.83 6.25 -3.79
C GLU A 345 16.66 7.54 -3.67
N GLU A 346 17.97 7.49 -3.96
CA GLU A 346 18.84 8.68 -3.97
C GLU A 346 18.38 9.73 -4.99
N LEU A 347 18.03 9.29 -6.21
CA LEU A 347 17.53 10.18 -7.26
C LEU A 347 16.17 10.80 -6.93
N LEU A 348 15.29 10.07 -6.25
CA LEU A 348 13.96 10.55 -5.88
C LEU A 348 14.02 11.71 -4.86
N VAL A 349 15.02 11.69 -3.98
CA VAL A 349 15.25 12.72 -2.95
C VAL A 349 16.01 13.93 -3.50
N SER A 350 16.58 13.84 -4.70
CA SER A 350 17.23 14.97 -5.38
C SER A 350 16.26 16.13 -5.61
N THR A 351 16.81 17.34 -5.80
CA THR A 351 16.03 18.54 -6.18
C THR A 351 15.77 18.63 -7.68
N SER A 352 16.45 17.84 -8.50
CA SER A 352 16.30 17.86 -9.96
C SER A 352 15.08 17.06 -10.43
N HIS A 353 14.26 17.66 -11.28
CA HIS A 353 13.06 17.02 -11.86
C HIS A 353 13.41 15.79 -12.70
N ASP A 354 14.44 15.88 -13.54
CA ASP A 354 14.85 14.77 -14.40
C ASP A 354 15.39 13.58 -13.59
N GLU A 355 16.09 13.86 -12.48
CA GLU A 355 16.57 12.80 -11.58
C GLU A 355 15.40 12.14 -10.86
N GLN A 356 14.45 12.92 -10.34
CA GLN A 356 13.23 12.40 -9.73
C GLN A 356 12.42 11.54 -10.72
N LEU A 357 12.33 11.95 -11.98
CA LEU A 357 11.64 11.21 -13.03
C LEU A 357 12.33 9.86 -13.32
N ILE A 358 13.66 9.83 -13.39
CA ILE A 358 14.42 8.58 -13.53
C ILE A 358 14.19 7.68 -12.31
N GLY A 359 14.31 8.23 -11.10
CA GLY A 359 14.13 7.50 -9.86
C GLY A 359 12.74 6.88 -9.75
N VAL A 360 11.68 7.67 -9.98
CA VAL A 360 10.30 7.18 -9.86
C VAL A 360 9.97 6.14 -10.93
N ARG A 361 10.48 6.26 -12.16
CA ARG A 361 10.29 5.26 -13.23
C ARG A 361 10.93 3.92 -12.88
N ILE A 362 12.16 3.95 -12.36
CA ILE A 362 12.85 2.74 -11.90
C ILE A 362 12.06 2.08 -10.77
N LEU A 363 11.68 2.84 -9.73
CA LEU A 363 10.91 2.30 -8.60
C LEU A 363 9.56 1.76 -9.05
N LEU A 364 8.87 2.44 -9.97
CA LEU A 364 7.60 1.99 -10.50
C LEU A 364 7.76 0.63 -11.18
N ALA A 365 8.70 0.50 -12.13
CA ALA A 365 8.92 -0.75 -12.86
C ALA A 365 9.27 -1.91 -11.91
N LEU A 366 10.20 -1.68 -10.97
CA LEU A 366 10.60 -2.72 -10.02
C LEU A 366 9.48 -3.08 -9.02
N SER A 367 8.65 -2.12 -8.63
CA SER A 367 7.53 -2.34 -7.70
C SER A 367 6.34 -3.05 -8.33
N THR A 368 6.19 -3.01 -9.65
CA THR A 368 5.11 -3.69 -10.39
C THR A 368 5.54 -5.04 -10.94
N HIS A 369 6.85 -5.30 -11.02
CA HIS A 369 7.39 -6.53 -11.58
C HIS A 369 7.18 -7.76 -10.66
N GLN A 370 6.81 -8.90 -11.25
CA GLN A 370 6.42 -10.10 -10.49
C GLN A 370 7.56 -10.66 -9.64
N ARG A 371 8.81 -10.56 -10.10
CA ARG A 371 9.99 -11.09 -9.40
C ARG A 371 10.58 -10.13 -8.35
N PHE A 372 10.56 -8.83 -8.61
CA PHE A 372 11.30 -7.85 -7.80
C PHE A 372 10.42 -7.01 -6.87
N SER A 373 9.10 -7.02 -7.06
CA SER A 373 8.17 -6.16 -6.33
C SER A 373 8.29 -6.32 -4.82
N ASP A 374 8.39 -7.55 -4.30
CA ASP A 374 8.38 -7.76 -2.86
C ASP A 374 9.61 -7.20 -2.16
N GLY A 375 10.80 -7.44 -2.73
CA GLY A 375 12.07 -6.91 -2.24
C GLY A 375 12.12 -5.39 -2.33
N THR A 376 11.67 -4.84 -3.47
CA THR A 376 11.62 -3.38 -3.71
C THR A 376 10.69 -2.68 -2.71
N LEU A 377 9.46 -3.16 -2.55
CA LEU A 377 8.48 -2.57 -1.64
C LEU A 377 8.86 -2.72 -0.17
N ARG A 378 9.64 -3.76 0.19
CA ARG A 378 10.20 -3.90 1.54
C ARG A 378 11.27 -2.84 1.79
N LYS A 379 12.19 -2.65 0.85
CA LYS A 379 13.30 -1.69 0.96
C LYS A 379 12.81 -0.24 0.96
N VAL A 380 11.99 0.14 -0.02
CA VAL A 380 11.31 1.44 -0.07
C VAL A 380 10.44 1.66 1.16
N GLY A 381 9.70 0.62 1.59
CA GLY A 381 8.85 0.66 2.78
C GLY A 381 9.59 0.87 4.10
N THR A 382 10.91 0.62 4.14
CA THR A 382 11.77 0.92 5.31
C THR A 382 12.41 2.30 5.28
N SER A 383 12.45 2.95 4.12
CA SER A 383 13.05 4.28 3.96
C SER A 383 11.99 5.37 4.16
N MET A 384 11.90 5.91 5.38
CA MET A 384 10.91 6.94 5.72
C MET A 384 11.00 8.16 4.80
N VAL A 385 12.22 8.62 4.51
CA VAL A 385 12.49 9.78 3.64
C VAL A 385 11.90 9.59 2.24
N VAL A 386 11.99 8.37 1.70
CA VAL A 386 11.45 8.04 0.37
C VAL A 386 9.93 8.01 0.39
N ILE A 387 9.31 7.46 1.44
CA ILE A 387 7.85 7.44 1.57
C ILE A 387 7.29 8.85 1.72
N GLU A 388 7.90 9.69 2.57
CA GLU A 388 7.53 11.11 2.71
C GLU A 388 7.63 11.82 1.37
N ARG A 389 8.73 11.63 0.64
CA ARG A 389 8.91 12.22 -0.69
C ARG A 389 7.86 11.76 -1.70
N LEU A 390 7.51 10.47 -1.71
CA LEU A 390 6.45 9.93 -2.57
C LEU A 390 5.07 10.52 -2.22
N ILE A 391 4.79 10.72 -0.93
CA ILE A 391 3.56 11.37 -0.46
C ILE A 391 3.52 12.83 -0.88
N ASP A 392 4.64 13.56 -0.76
CA ASP A 392 4.75 14.95 -1.21
C ASP A 392 4.50 15.09 -2.71
N MET A 393 5.03 14.16 -3.51
CA MET A 393 4.81 14.10 -4.97
C MET A 393 3.33 13.96 -5.35
N LEU A 394 2.47 13.45 -4.46
CA LEU A 394 1.03 13.39 -4.73
C LEU A 394 0.37 14.77 -4.80
N ASN A 395 0.98 15.80 -4.18
CA ASN A 395 0.48 17.17 -4.18
C ASN A 395 0.88 17.97 -5.42
N TRP A 396 1.72 17.41 -6.30
CA TRP A 396 2.24 18.13 -7.46
C TRP A 396 1.15 18.26 -8.52
N LYS A 397 0.83 19.49 -8.92
CA LYS A 397 -0.28 19.80 -9.85
C LYS A 397 0.19 20.32 -11.21
N ASN A 398 1.49 20.48 -11.40
CA ASN A 398 2.02 20.97 -12.67
C ASN A 398 1.86 19.91 -13.76
N PRO A 399 1.43 20.27 -14.99
CA PRO A 399 1.32 19.31 -16.09
C PRO A 399 2.64 18.58 -16.41
N TYR A 400 3.78 19.27 -16.26
CA TYR A 400 5.11 18.68 -16.46
C TYR A 400 5.50 17.62 -15.41
N GLU A 401 4.80 17.58 -14.28
CA GLU A 401 5.03 16.66 -13.16
C GLU A 401 3.98 15.56 -13.09
N GLU A 402 3.01 15.54 -14.02
CA GLU A 402 1.90 14.59 -14.02
C GLU A 402 2.37 13.13 -14.04
N GLU A 403 3.40 12.83 -14.83
CA GLU A 403 3.99 11.48 -14.88
C GLU A 403 4.61 11.07 -13.54
N ILE A 404 5.30 12.00 -12.86
CA ILE A 404 5.90 11.75 -11.54
C ILE A 404 4.79 11.53 -10.52
N ARG A 405 3.77 12.40 -10.50
CA ARG A 405 2.61 12.29 -9.63
C ARG A 405 1.89 10.96 -9.80
N HIS A 406 1.63 10.56 -11.05
CA HIS A 406 0.97 9.30 -11.38
C HIS A 406 1.80 8.09 -10.94
N SER A 407 3.11 8.10 -11.22
CA SER A 407 4.04 7.05 -10.83
C SER A 407 4.15 6.93 -9.31
N ALA A 408 4.22 8.06 -8.60
CA ALA A 408 4.22 8.11 -7.15
C ALA A 408 2.93 7.52 -6.57
N ALA A 409 1.76 7.92 -7.09
CA ALA A 409 0.46 7.37 -6.66
C ALA A 409 0.38 5.85 -6.87
N MET A 410 0.91 5.35 -7.98
CA MET A 410 1.00 3.91 -8.26
C MET A 410 1.88 3.19 -7.24
N ILE A 411 3.09 3.69 -6.96
CA ILE A 411 4.01 3.11 -5.97
C ILE A 411 3.39 3.15 -4.58
N VAL A 412 2.83 4.29 -4.16
CA VAL A 412 2.13 4.45 -2.88
C VAL A 412 0.98 3.45 -2.75
N SER A 413 0.21 3.22 -3.82
CA SER A 413 -0.83 2.20 -3.81
C SER A 413 -0.27 0.79 -3.59
N LYS A 414 0.92 0.48 -4.11
CA LYS A 414 1.58 -0.82 -3.92
C LYS A 414 2.18 -0.92 -2.51
N LEU A 415 2.72 0.15 -1.96
CA LEU A 415 3.18 0.22 -0.57
C LEU A 415 2.02 -0.01 0.40
N ALA A 416 0.87 0.65 0.19
CA ALA A 416 -0.32 0.50 1.01
C ALA A 416 -0.91 -0.94 0.99
N SER A 417 -0.53 -1.79 0.04
CA SER A 417 -0.92 -3.21 0.05
C SER A 417 -0.25 -4.03 1.15
N LYS A 418 0.87 -3.56 1.73
CA LYS A 418 1.58 -4.26 2.82
C LYS A 418 1.20 -3.62 4.16
N LYS A 419 0.69 -4.41 5.11
CA LYS A 419 0.17 -3.91 6.41
C LYS A 419 1.14 -2.98 7.14
N GLN A 420 2.40 -3.37 7.28
CA GLN A 420 3.42 -2.55 7.96
C GLN A 420 3.67 -1.20 7.25
N ASN A 421 3.70 -1.21 5.92
CA ASN A 421 3.90 -0.01 5.13
C ASN A 421 2.67 0.90 5.18
N ALA A 422 1.46 0.34 5.21
CA ALA A 422 0.21 1.08 5.35
C ALA A 422 0.17 1.90 6.65
N LEU A 423 0.58 1.30 7.77
CA LEU A 423 0.67 2.00 9.07
C LEU A 423 1.69 3.15 9.05
N ARG A 424 2.85 2.96 8.42
CA ARG A 424 3.86 4.01 8.23
C ARG A 424 3.36 5.14 7.33
N LEU A 425 2.74 4.78 6.21
CA LEU A 425 2.18 5.75 5.26
C LEU A 425 1.15 6.64 5.93
N ALA A 426 0.22 6.04 6.67
CA ALA A 426 -0.78 6.77 7.43
C ALA A 426 -0.18 7.50 8.65
N GLY A 427 1.04 7.15 9.08
CA GLY A 427 1.77 7.83 10.15
C GLY A 427 2.38 9.17 9.72
N ILE A 428 2.54 9.39 8.41
CA ILE A 428 3.11 10.64 7.87
C ILE A 428 2.10 11.78 8.07
N PRO A 429 2.50 12.89 8.72
CA PRO A 429 1.66 14.08 8.81
C PRO A 429 1.29 14.60 7.41
N GLY A 430 0.00 14.91 7.20
CA GLY A 430 -0.46 15.41 5.90
C GLY A 430 -0.69 14.33 4.84
N ALA A 431 -0.44 13.04 5.12
CA ALA A 431 -0.56 11.99 4.11
C ALA A 431 -2.00 11.82 3.58
N MET A 432 -3.00 11.92 4.45
CA MET A 432 -4.40 11.80 4.05
C MET A 432 -4.84 12.99 3.20
N GLU A 433 -4.35 14.20 3.50
CA GLU A 433 -4.54 15.41 2.71
C GLU A 433 -3.88 15.28 1.34
N SER A 434 -2.66 14.73 1.29
CA SER A 434 -1.93 14.46 0.05
C SER A 434 -2.65 13.45 -0.84
N ILE A 435 -3.19 12.37 -0.24
CA ILE A 435 -4.01 11.38 -0.96
C ILE A 435 -5.35 12.00 -1.39
N SER A 436 -5.96 12.82 -0.53
CA SER A 436 -7.19 13.59 -0.83
C SER A 436 -7.00 14.54 -2.02
N SER A 437 -5.78 15.03 -2.25
CA SER A 437 -5.44 15.89 -3.40
C SER A 437 -5.55 15.17 -4.75
N LEU A 438 -5.52 13.82 -4.75
CA LEU A 438 -5.76 12.99 -5.95
C LEU A 438 -7.24 12.89 -6.30
N LEU A 439 -8.14 13.24 -5.37
CA LEU A 439 -9.58 13.15 -5.53
C LEU A 439 -10.17 14.49 -5.98
N TYR A 440 -10.71 14.51 -7.20
CA TYR A 440 -11.41 15.63 -7.83
C TYR A 440 -12.82 15.23 -8.26
N SER A 441 -13.83 15.87 -7.65
CA SER A 441 -15.26 15.62 -7.89
C SER A 441 -15.95 16.78 -8.64
N GLY A 442 -15.21 17.79 -9.11
CA GLY A 442 -15.76 18.97 -9.79
C GLY A 442 -16.20 18.67 -11.24
N PRO A 443 -17.04 19.54 -11.85
CA PRO A 443 -17.40 19.39 -13.26
C PRO A 443 -16.14 19.44 -14.12
N VAL A 444 -15.95 18.39 -14.92
CA VAL A 444 -14.83 18.31 -15.87
C VAL A 444 -15.15 19.28 -17.01
N ASN A 445 -14.59 20.49 -16.95
CA ASN A 445 -14.53 21.33 -18.14
C ASN A 445 -13.69 20.57 -19.17
N GLN A 446 -14.27 20.25 -20.32
CA GLN A 446 -13.69 19.42 -21.40
C GLN A 446 -12.43 20.02 -22.06
N THR A 447 -11.79 21.00 -21.44
CA THR A 447 -10.75 21.83 -22.05
C THR A 447 -9.31 21.42 -21.72
N HIS A 448 -9.06 20.39 -20.91
CA HIS A 448 -7.70 19.90 -20.67
C HIS A 448 -7.62 18.37 -20.60
N ASP A 449 -6.60 17.83 -21.28
CA ASP A 449 -6.18 16.42 -21.44
C ASP A 449 -5.70 15.75 -20.13
N TYR A 450 -6.12 16.28 -18.96
CA TYR A 450 -5.68 15.83 -17.64
C TYR A 450 -6.55 14.66 -17.17
N ASP A 451 -5.95 13.49 -16.96
CA ASP A 451 -6.68 12.27 -16.58
C ASP A 451 -7.04 12.25 -15.08
N PHE A 452 -7.95 13.15 -14.69
CA PHE A 452 -8.54 13.18 -13.35
C PHE A 452 -9.15 11.83 -12.96
N SER A 453 -9.61 11.03 -13.93
CA SER A 453 -10.20 9.72 -13.68
C SER A 453 -9.16 8.73 -13.15
N ALA A 454 -7.96 8.67 -13.77
CA ALA A 454 -6.87 7.82 -13.28
C ALA A 454 -6.46 8.19 -11.84
N PHE A 455 -6.31 9.49 -11.55
CA PHE A 455 -5.98 9.95 -10.20
C PHE A 455 -7.07 9.64 -9.18
N ASN A 456 -8.34 9.88 -9.52
CA ASN A 456 -9.48 9.53 -8.66
C ASN A 456 -9.48 8.04 -8.31
N LEU A 457 -9.27 7.19 -9.33
CA LEU A 457 -9.20 5.76 -9.15
C LEU A 457 -8.03 5.37 -8.23
N LEU A 458 -6.85 5.96 -8.40
CA LEU A 458 -5.68 5.69 -7.56
C LEU A 458 -5.86 6.18 -6.13
N GLY A 459 -6.37 7.40 -5.93
CA GLY A 459 -6.66 7.96 -4.61
C GLY A 459 -7.62 7.07 -3.83
N LEU A 460 -8.75 6.69 -4.44
CA LEU A 460 -9.72 5.78 -3.81
C LEU A 460 -9.11 4.38 -3.54
N LEU A 461 -8.22 3.89 -4.41
CA LEU A 461 -7.54 2.61 -4.20
C LEU A 461 -6.56 2.67 -3.01
N ILE A 462 -5.80 3.75 -2.88
CA ILE A 462 -4.88 3.96 -1.74
C ILE A 462 -5.68 4.02 -0.45
N LEU A 463 -6.71 4.87 -0.38
CA LEU A 463 -7.57 5.01 0.80
C LEU A 463 -8.23 3.69 1.19
N LYS A 464 -8.76 2.94 0.21
CA LYS A 464 -9.32 1.61 0.45
C LYS A 464 -8.30 0.66 1.06
N LYS A 465 -7.07 0.62 0.53
CA LYS A 465 -6.01 -0.24 1.07
C LYS A 465 -5.61 0.16 2.48
N LEU A 466 -5.56 1.45 2.78
CA LEU A 466 -5.27 1.97 4.11
C LEU A 466 -6.37 1.64 5.11
N ALA A 467 -7.64 1.78 4.71
CA ALA A 467 -8.80 1.50 5.54
C ALA A 467 -8.96 0.01 5.92
N ASN A 468 -8.17 -0.90 5.35
CA ASN A 468 -8.15 -2.30 5.81
C ASN A 468 -7.69 -2.43 7.27
N ASP A 469 -7.00 -1.40 7.78
CA ASP A 469 -6.63 -1.30 9.19
C ASP A 469 -7.54 -0.30 9.91
N HIS A 470 -8.14 -0.72 11.03
CA HIS A 470 -9.09 0.11 11.78
C HIS A 470 -8.48 1.39 12.34
N ASP A 471 -7.18 1.40 12.68
CA ASP A 471 -6.51 2.59 13.19
C ASP A 471 -6.36 3.65 12.08
N ASN A 472 -6.16 3.19 10.84
CA ASN A 472 -6.09 4.07 9.68
C ASN A 472 -7.46 4.63 9.30
N CYS A 473 -8.55 3.89 9.51
CA CYS A 473 -9.90 4.43 9.35
C CYS A 473 -10.09 5.71 10.18
N GLY A 474 -9.63 5.70 11.43
CA GLY A 474 -9.58 6.85 12.33
C GLY A 474 -8.99 8.11 11.66
N LYS A 475 -7.81 7.94 11.05
CA LYS A 475 -7.08 9.03 10.38
C LYS A 475 -7.79 9.52 9.11
N ILE A 476 -8.35 8.60 8.32
CA ILE A 476 -9.09 8.93 7.09
C ILE A 476 -10.31 9.78 7.44
N GLY A 477 -11.14 9.35 8.39
CA GLY A 477 -12.36 10.08 8.72
C GLY A 477 -12.13 11.42 9.40
N ASN A 478 -11.07 11.55 10.21
CA ASN A 478 -10.70 12.82 10.85
C ASN A 478 -10.10 13.86 9.87
N THR A 479 -9.81 13.47 8.63
CA THR A 479 -9.24 14.38 7.63
C THR A 479 -10.33 15.29 7.07
N ARG A 480 -10.15 16.60 7.22
CA ARG A 480 -11.16 17.61 6.86
C ARG A 480 -11.63 17.48 5.40
N GLY A 481 -12.93 17.30 5.20
CA GLY A 481 -13.58 17.24 3.89
C GLY A 481 -13.28 15.98 3.07
N LEU A 482 -12.52 15.01 3.60
CA LEU A 482 -12.20 13.77 2.89
C LEU A 482 -13.42 12.85 2.82
N LEU A 483 -14.20 12.75 3.89
CA LEU A 483 -15.45 11.96 3.89
C LEU A 483 -16.43 12.49 2.84
N ASP A 484 -16.64 13.81 2.77
CA ASP A 484 -17.52 14.44 1.77
C ASP A 484 -17.09 14.08 0.34
N LYS A 485 -15.80 14.22 0.03
CA LYS A 485 -15.24 13.82 -1.27
C LYS A 485 -15.48 12.35 -1.58
N ILE A 486 -15.27 11.44 -0.63
CA ILE A 486 -15.49 10.00 -0.83
C ILE A 486 -16.97 9.74 -1.15
N ILE A 487 -17.89 10.43 -0.47
CA ILE A 487 -19.33 10.32 -0.70
C ILE A 487 -19.73 10.85 -2.08
N ASP A 488 -19.10 11.91 -2.59
CA ASP A 488 -19.37 12.41 -3.95
C ASP A 488 -19.14 11.33 -5.02
N PHE A 489 -18.13 10.48 -4.81
CA PHE A 489 -17.83 9.33 -5.69
C PHE A 489 -18.82 8.17 -5.56
N THR A 490 -19.83 8.23 -4.69
CA THR A 490 -20.86 7.16 -4.58
C THR A 490 -22.04 7.37 -5.54
N THR A 491 -22.02 8.45 -6.31
CA THR A 491 -23.10 8.79 -7.26
C THR A 491 -23.01 7.95 -8.55
N ILE A 492 -24.14 7.37 -8.96
CA ILE A 492 -24.33 6.85 -10.33
C ILE A 492 -24.89 8.01 -11.17
N GLY A 493 -24.01 8.89 -11.66
CA GLY A 493 -24.35 10.01 -12.52
C GLY A 493 -23.66 9.92 -13.89
N GLN A 494 -24.12 10.70 -14.87
CA GLN A 494 -23.47 10.83 -16.18
C GLN A 494 -22.04 11.38 -15.99
N GLY A 495 -21.03 10.54 -16.26
CA GLY A 495 -19.62 10.91 -16.20
C GLY A 495 -18.80 10.23 -15.08
N MET A 496 -19.42 9.57 -14.09
CA MET A 496 -18.68 8.84 -13.05
C MET A 496 -18.36 7.41 -13.50
N HIS A 497 -17.08 7.02 -13.42
CA HIS A 497 -16.68 5.64 -13.70
C HIS A 497 -17.22 4.68 -12.64
N LEU A 498 -17.87 3.61 -13.08
CA LEU A 498 -18.39 2.52 -12.23
C LEU A 498 -17.36 1.98 -11.22
N LYS A 499 -16.10 1.93 -11.63
CA LYS A 499 -14.97 1.49 -10.80
C LYS A 499 -14.67 2.45 -9.64
N ALA A 500 -14.89 3.75 -9.82
CA ALA A 500 -14.78 4.74 -8.76
C ALA A 500 -15.91 4.56 -7.74
N VAL A 501 -17.15 4.42 -8.21
CA VAL A 501 -18.34 4.12 -7.37
C VAL A 501 -18.15 2.85 -6.56
N LYS A 502 -17.64 1.78 -7.19
CA LYS A 502 -17.31 0.54 -6.48
C LYS A 502 -16.29 0.75 -5.36
N ARG A 503 -15.21 1.50 -5.63
CA ARG A 503 -14.12 1.73 -4.66
C ARG A 503 -14.56 2.65 -3.52
N SER A 504 -15.34 3.68 -3.82
CA SER A 504 -15.89 4.58 -2.80
C SER A 504 -16.87 3.84 -1.90
N LEU A 505 -17.81 3.06 -2.43
CA LEU A 505 -18.72 2.24 -1.62
C LEU A 505 -17.98 1.20 -0.76
N GLN A 506 -16.94 0.55 -1.29
CA GLN A 506 -16.07 -0.34 -0.50
C GLN A 506 -15.41 0.41 0.67
N LEU A 507 -14.89 1.61 0.42
CA LEU A 507 -14.28 2.44 1.46
C LEU A 507 -15.30 2.88 2.52
N VAL A 508 -16.48 3.35 2.10
CA VAL A 508 -17.57 3.74 3.01
C VAL A 508 -18.04 2.55 3.85
N LYS A 509 -18.16 1.36 3.25
CA LYS A 509 -18.46 0.11 3.97
C LYS A 509 -17.44 -0.13 5.09
N MET A 510 -16.15 -0.04 4.77
CA MET A 510 -15.07 -0.29 5.73
C MET A 510 -15.04 0.74 6.87
N LEU A 511 -15.32 2.00 6.57
CA LEU A 511 -15.45 3.06 7.58
C LEU A 511 -16.67 2.81 8.49
N ALA A 512 -17.84 2.52 7.90
CA ALA A 512 -19.08 2.26 8.63
C ALA A 512 -19.03 0.95 9.46
N SER A 513 -18.27 -0.04 9.01
CA SER A 513 -18.06 -1.32 9.71
C SER A 513 -16.98 -1.27 10.79
N THR A 514 -16.29 -0.13 10.96
CA THR A 514 -15.28 0.02 12.01
C THR A 514 -15.94 -0.19 13.39
N THR A 515 -15.25 -0.91 14.27
CA THR A 515 -15.75 -1.25 15.61
C THR A 515 -15.35 -0.20 16.64
N GLY A 516 -15.92 -0.29 17.85
CA GLY A 516 -15.58 0.63 18.93
C GLY A 516 -16.15 2.05 18.78
N LYS A 517 -15.60 2.98 19.56
CA LYS A 517 -16.07 4.39 19.61
C LYS A 517 -15.85 5.13 18.29
N THR A 518 -14.71 4.90 17.63
CA THR A 518 -14.39 5.49 16.32
C THR A 518 -15.43 5.11 15.27
N GLY A 519 -15.83 3.83 15.24
CA GLY A 519 -16.89 3.36 14.34
C GLY A 519 -18.25 4.01 14.62
N LEU A 520 -18.59 4.23 15.89
CA LEU A 520 -19.82 4.93 16.27
C LEU A 520 -19.84 6.36 15.71
N VAL A 521 -18.73 7.09 15.83
CA VAL A 521 -18.58 8.44 15.27
C VAL A 521 -18.74 8.41 13.74
N PHE A 522 -18.08 7.49 13.05
CA PHE A 522 -18.19 7.39 11.58
C PHE A 522 -19.60 7.09 11.09
N ARG A 523 -20.33 6.19 11.74
CA ARG A 523 -21.73 5.93 11.36
C ARG A 523 -22.59 7.18 11.46
N ARG A 524 -22.38 7.98 12.51
CA ARG A 524 -23.06 9.26 12.69
C ARG A 524 -22.68 10.27 11.60
N GLU A 525 -21.38 10.56 11.46
CA GLU A 525 -20.87 11.56 10.50
C GLU A 525 -21.22 11.22 9.06
N ILE A 526 -21.00 9.96 8.63
CA ILE A 526 -21.32 9.52 7.27
C ILE A 526 -22.83 9.65 6.98
N SER A 527 -23.68 9.34 7.96
CA SER A 527 -25.13 9.48 7.82
C SER A 527 -25.63 10.93 7.85
N GLU A 528 -24.81 11.87 8.33
CA GLU A 528 -25.12 13.32 8.37
C GLU A 528 -24.77 14.03 7.07
N ILE A 529 -23.87 13.46 6.27
CA ILE A 529 -23.59 13.95 4.92
C ILE A 529 -24.86 13.81 4.08
N VAL A 530 -25.39 14.96 3.65
CA VAL A 530 -26.72 15.13 3.02
C VAL A 530 -26.98 14.15 1.87
N PHE A 531 -25.97 13.90 1.04
CA PHE A 531 -26.12 13.10 -0.17
C PHE A 531 -25.93 11.60 0.03
N THR A 532 -25.38 11.14 1.17
CA THR A 532 -25.02 9.73 1.40
C THR A 532 -26.19 8.79 1.12
N THR A 533 -27.32 8.99 1.79
CA THR A 533 -28.47 8.09 1.69
C THR A 533 -29.11 8.13 0.30
N SER A 534 -29.20 9.32 -0.31
CA SER A 534 -29.75 9.44 -1.67
C SER A 534 -28.86 8.79 -2.72
N ASN A 535 -27.54 8.87 -2.57
CA ASN A 535 -26.58 8.26 -3.48
C ASN A 535 -26.70 6.73 -3.41
N ILE A 536 -26.73 6.18 -2.20
CA ILE A 536 -26.90 4.73 -2.01
C ILE A 536 -28.26 4.28 -2.55
N ARG A 537 -29.35 5.01 -2.31
CA ARG A 537 -30.67 4.71 -2.92
C ARG A 537 -30.59 4.64 -4.44
N ASN A 538 -29.89 5.59 -5.07
CA ASN A 538 -29.71 5.60 -6.51
C ASN A 538 -28.89 4.40 -7.00
N VAL A 539 -27.89 3.96 -6.23
CA VAL A 539 -27.15 2.71 -6.47
C VAL A 539 -28.07 1.50 -6.41
N LEU A 540 -28.96 1.42 -5.42
CA LEU A 540 -29.91 0.32 -5.29
C LEU A 540 -30.92 0.28 -6.44
N ARG A 541 -31.45 1.45 -6.83
CA ARG A 541 -32.47 1.56 -7.88
C ARG A 541 -31.94 1.26 -9.28
N HIS A 542 -30.78 1.81 -9.63
CA HIS A 542 -30.22 1.72 -10.99
C HIS A 542 -29.14 0.63 -11.11
N GLY A 543 -28.76 -0.03 -10.02
CA GLY A 543 -27.74 -1.08 -10.00
C GLY A 543 -28.24 -2.46 -10.39
N GLY A 544 -29.41 -2.59 -11.05
CA GLY A 544 -29.96 -3.90 -11.44
C GLY A 544 -29.02 -4.74 -12.30
N ASP A 545 -28.22 -4.08 -13.15
CA ASP A 545 -27.20 -4.72 -13.99
C ASP A 545 -25.88 -5.00 -13.23
N HIS A 546 -25.77 -4.55 -11.98
CA HIS A 546 -24.57 -4.58 -11.16
C HIS A 546 -24.89 -5.00 -9.71
N LEU A 547 -25.24 -6.28 -9.54
CA LEU A 547 -25.60 -6.87 -8.23
C LEU A 547 -24.54 -6.63 -7.14
N GLU A 548 -23.26 -6.56 -7.50
CA GLU A 548 -22.18 -6.27 -6.55
C GLU A 548 -22.28 -4.86 -5.95
N LEU A 549 -22.69 -3.86 -6.75
CA LEU A 549 -22.90 -2.50 -6.25
C LEU A 549 -24.12 -2.41 -5.35
N GLN A 550 -25.20 -3.11 -5.70
CA GLN A 550 -26.38 -3.21 -4.83
C GLN A 550 -26.00 -3.84 -3.50
N ARG A 551 -25.25 -4.95 -3.52
CA ARG A 551 -24.74 -5.61 -2.31
C ARG A 551 -23.93 -4.64 -1.45
N LEU A 552 -22.96 -3.93 -2.02
CA LEU A 552 -22.16 -2.94 -1.30
C LEU A 552 -23.03 -1.81 -0.72
N GLY A 553 -24.01 -1.31 -1.47
CA GLY A 553 -24.94 -0.29 -0.99
C GLY A 553 -25.77 -0.76 0.20
N LEU A 554 -26.29 -2.00 0.14
CA LEU A 554 -27.06 -2.61 1.23
C LEU A 554 -26.21 -2.81 2.48
N GLU A 555 -24.99 -3.34 2.34
CA GLU A 555 -24.05 -3.50 3.45
C GLU A 555 -23.70 -2.16 4.10
N VAL A 556 -23.53 -1.09 3.31
CA VAL A 556 -23.33 0.27 3.84
C VAL A 556 -24.55 0.69 4.66
N LEU A 557 -25.77 0.54 4.15
CA LEU A 557 -26.99 0.90 4.87
C LEU A 557 -27.15 0.11 6.17
N THR A 558 -26.92 -1.21 6.15
CA THR A 558 -26.95 -2.07 7.34
C THR A 558 -25.96 -1.57 8.40
N ASN A 559 -24.73 -1.25 7.98
CA ASN A 559 -23.70 -0.75 8.89
C ASN A 559 -24.07 0.63 9.47
N LEU A 560 -24.54 1.57 8.64
CA LEU A 560 -24.96 2.89 9.10
C LEU A 560 -26.16 2.79 10.05
N ALA A 561 -27.16 1.96 9.71
CA ALA A 561 -28.36 1.73 10.51
C ALA A 561 -28.09 1.02 11.85
N MET A 562 -26.85 0.62 12.16
CA MET A 562 -26.51 0.24 13.53
C MET A 562 -26.69 1.41 14.50
N ASP A 563 -26.45 2.64 14.07
CA ASP A 563 -26.71 3.86 14.84
C ASP A 563 -28.20 4.27 14.78
N GLY A 564 -28.79 4.56 15.93
CA GLY A 564 -30.22 4.87 16.02
C GLY A 564 -30.64 6.14 15.28
N ALA A 565 -29.81 7.19 15.29
CA ALA A 565 -30.11 8.44 14.58
C ALA A 565 -29.99 8.25 13.05
N ALA A 566 -29.02 7.43 12.62
CA ALA A 566 -28.89 7.04 11.22
C ALA A 566 -30.11 6.25 10.72
N ARG A 567 -30.73 5.37 11.54
CA ARG A 567 -31.97 4.65 11.16
C ARG A 567 -33.07 5.62 10.72
N GLU A 568 -33.32 6.67 11.50
CA GLU A 568 -34.38 7.64 11.19
C GLU A 568 -34.07 8.43 9.91
N ARG A 569 -32.82 8.89 9.73
CA ARG A 569 -32.37 9.59 8.52
C ARG A 569 -32.48 8.72 7.27
N ILE A 570 -32.10 7.44 7.38
CA ILE A 570 -32.17 6.49 6.27
C ILE A 570 -33.63 6.23 5.87
N GLY A 571 -34.50 5.98 6.86
CA GLY A 571 -35.90 5.62 6.60
C GLY A 571 -36.77 6.79 6.17
N SER A 572 -36.48 8.02 6.63
CA SER A 572 -37.14 9.24 6.16
C SER A 572 -36.76 9.65 4.74
N THR A 573 -35.67 9.10 4.19
CA THR A 573 -35.26 9.37 2.81
C THR A 573 -36.28 8.78 1.82
N GLY A 574 -36.90 9.65 1.02
CA GLY A 574 -38.02 9.29 0.14
C GLY A 574 -37.76 8.07 -0.73
N GLY A 575 -38.67 7.09 -0.69
CA GLY A 575 -38.59 5.87 -1.50
C GLY A 575 -37.49 4.88 -1.10
N MET A 576 -36.72 5.11 -0.03
CA MET A 576 -35.73 4.14 0.46
C MET A 576 -36.39 2.84 0.94
N VAL A 577 -37.40 2.95 1.81
CA VAL A 577 -38.15 1.80 2.35
C VAL A 577 -38.78 0.96 1.23
N LYS A 578 -39.44 1.63 0.28
CA LYS A 578 -40.02 0.99 -0.91
C LYS A 578 -38.99 0.23 -1.74
N GLU A 579 -37.81 0.82 -1.94
CA GLU A 579 -36.71 0.19 -2.69
C GLU A 579 -36.16 -1.06 -1.97
N LEU A 580 -35.96 -0.98 -0.65
CA LEU A 580 -35.52 -2.12 0.16
C LEU A 580 -36.55 -3.26 0.15
N LEU A 581 -37.84 -2.94 0.29
CA LEU A 581 -38.93 -3.93 0.20
C LEU A 581 -38.99 -4.58 -1.18
N ARG A 582 -38.82 -3.80 -2.25
CA ARG A 582 -38.75 -4.33 -3.62
C ARG A 582 -37.62 -5.35 -3.76
N LEU A 583 -36.41 -5.01 -3.34
CA LEU A 583 -35.24 -5.89 -3.43
C LEU A 583 -35.37 -7.14 -2.53
N PHE A 584 -35.98 -6.99 -1.35
CA PHE A 584 -36.15 -8.09 -0.40
C PHE A 584 -37.19 -9.12 -0.88
N LEU A 585 -38.36 -8.64 -1.33
CA LEU A 585 -39.52 -9.47 -1.64
C LEU A 585 -39.55 -9.96 -3.09
N GLN A 586 -38.71 -9.42 -3.98
CA GLN A 586 -38.63 -9.90 -5.36
C GLN A 586 -38.11 -11.34 -5.41
N PRO A 587 -38.70 -12.26 -6.21
CA PRO A 587 -38.22 -13.63 -6.34
C PRO A 587 -36.78 -13.67 -6.86
N GLY A 588 -35.89 -14.38 -6.17
CA GLY A 588 -34.50 -14.58 -6.60
C GLY A 588 -34.36 -15.86 -7.43
N ILE A 589 -33.90 -15.73 -8.68
CA ILE A 589 -33.69 -16.87 -9.60
C ILE A 589 -32.26 -17.42 -9.42
N THR A 590 -31.30 -16.54 -9.17
CA THR A 590 -29.88 -16.87 -9.03
C THR A 590 -29.39 -16.75 -7.58
N HIS A 591 -28.26 -17.40 -7.26
CA HIS A 591 -27.62 -17.28 -5.95
C HIS A 591 -27.25 -15.82 -5.61
N ASP A 592 -26.74 -15.06 -6.56
CA ASP A 592 -26.35 -13.67 -6.33
C ASP A 592 -27.55 -12.76 -6.07
N GLN A 593 -28.68 -13.00 -6.77
CA GLN A 593 -29.94 -12.31 -6.47
C GLN A 593 -30.45 -12.67 -5.07
N ASN A 594 -30.40 -13.94 -4.68
CA ASN A 594 -30.76 -14.37 -3.33
C ASN A 594 -29.86 -13.72 -2.25
N THR A 595 -28.58 -13.52 -2.54
CA THR A 595 -27.69 -12.78 -1.64
C THR A 595 -28.15 -11.32 -1.50
N VAL A 596 -28.48 -10.63 -2.59
CA VAL A 596 -29.00 -9.26 -2.55
C VAL A 596 -30.32 -9.18 -1.76
N ARG A 597 -31.21 -10.17 -1.92
CA ARG A 597 -32.46 -10.27 -1.12
C ARG A 597 -32.16 -10.37 0.37
N VAL A 598 -31.24 -11.26 0.76
CA VAL A 598 -30.85 -11.42 2.17
C VAL A 598 -30.28 -10.12 2.73
N GLU A 599 -29.36 -9.47 2.03
CA GLU A 599 -28.77 -8.19 2.45
C GLU A 599 -29.81 -7.07 2.54
N ALA A 600 -30.79 -7.05 1.61
CA ALA A 600 -31.88 -6.07 1.63
C ALA A 600 -32.80 -6.28 2.84
N GLY A 601 -33.09 -7.54 3.17
CA GLY A 601 -33.84 -7.90 4.37
C GLY A 601 -33.10 -7.55 5.65
N GLU A 602 -31.77 -7.71 5.67
CA GLU A 602 -30.94 -7.33 6.83
C GLU A 602 -30.88 -5.81 7.02
N ALA A 603 -30.68 -5.05 5.95
CA ALA A 603 -30.74 -3.59 5.98
C ALA A 603 -32.11 -3.10 6.47
N LEU A 604 -33.20 -3.68 5.97
CA LEU A 604 -34.55 -3.33 6.37
C LEU A 604 -34.84 -3.72 7.83
N ALA A 605 -34.41 -4.90 8.28
CA ALA A 605 -34.54 -5.33 9.67
C ALA A 605 -33.81 -4.40 10.64
N MET A 606 -32.62 -3.94 10.27
CA MET A 606 -31.85 -2.94 11.03
C MET A 606 -32.52 -1.57 11.03
N LEU A 607 -33.17 -1.19 9.93
CA LEU A 607 -33.85 0.09 9.80
C LEU A 607 -35.07 0.22 10.72
N VAL A 608 -35.84 -0.86 10.88
CA VAL A 608 -37.04 -0.91 11.73
C VAL A 608 -36.75 -1.27 13.18
N LEU A 609 -35.52 -1.67 13.50
CA LEU A 609 -35.14 -2.07 14.86
C LEU A 609 -35.34 -0.92 15.84
N GLU A 610 -36.28 -1.10 16.79
CA GLU A 610 -36.63 -0.12 17.84
C GLU A 610 -36.95 1.29 17.30
N ASN A 611 -37.40 1.39 16.03
CA ASN A 611 -37.75 2.67 15.42
C ASN A 611 -39.22 2.65 14.95
N LYS A 612 -40.09 3.23 15.78
CA LYS A 612 -41.55 3.30 15.55
C LYS A 612 -41.91 3.97 14.22
N GLU A 613 -41.25 5.07 13.90
CA GLU A 613 -41.59 5.88 12.73
C GLU A 613 -41.17 5.17 11.42
N ASN A 614 -40.07 4.43 11.42
CA ASN A 614 -39.69 3.54 10.33
C ASN A 614 -40.63 2.33 10.21
N CYS A 615 -41.05 1.72 11.32
CA CYS A 615 -42.09 0.68 11.29
C CYS A 615 -43.38 1.21 10.64
N ARG A 616 -43.81 2.42 11.03
CA ARG A 616 -44.97 3.10 10.43
C ARG A 616 -44.79 3.40 8.95
N ARG A 617 -43.57 3.66 8.48
CA ARG A 617 -43.28 3.85 7.04
C ARG A 617 -43.38 2.54 6.27
N VAL A 618 -42.89 1.43 6.84
CA VAL A 618 -43.03 0.10 6.25
C VAL A 618 -44.50 -0.28 6.14
N LEU A 619 -45.28 -0.11 7.20
CA LEU A 619 -46.71 -0.49 7.23
C LEU A 619 -47.60 0.35 6.29
N LYS A 620 -47.14 1.51 5.83
CA LYS A 620 -47.83 2.30 4.81
C LYS A 620 -47.72 1.70 3.39
N GLU A 621 -46.78 0.78 3.16
CA GLU A 621 -46.61 0.13 1.87
C GLU A 621 -47.68 -0.95 1.65
N GLU A 622 -48.18 -1.03 0.42
CA GLU A 622 -49.35 -1.84 0.09
C GLU A 622 -49.10 -3.35 0.24
N ASN A 623 -50.00 -4.00 0.98
CA ASN A 623 -50.00 -5.45 1.25
C ASN A 623 -48.66 -5.95 1.83
N VAL A 624 -47.90 -5.08 2.51
CA VAL A 624 -46.57 -5.43 3.02
C VAL A 624 -46.63 -6.56 4.05
N VAL A 625 -47.63 -6.55 4.93
CA VAL A 625 -47.76 -7.55 6.01
C VAL A 625 -48.05 -8.93 5.41
N VAL A 626 -48.95 -9.01 4.42
CA VAL A 626 -49.25 -10.26 3.70
C VAL A 626 -47.98 -10.81 3.05
N LYS A 627 -47.26 -9.98 2.28
CA LYS A 627 -46.01 -10.39 1.63
C LYS A 627 -44.91 -10.82 2.61
N LEU A 628 -44.85 -10.19 3.79
CA LEU A 628 -43.90 -10.55 4.84
C LEU A 628 -44.25 -11.90 5.50
N VAL A 629 -45.54 -12.20 5.65
CA VAL A 629 -46.01 -13.49 6.15
C VAL A 629 -45.74 -14.60 5.13
N GLU A 630 -46.02 -14.36 3.84
CA GLU A 630 -45.64 -15.27 2.75
C GLU A 630 -44.12 -15.51 2.72
N ALA A 631 -43.31 -14.48 2.99
CA ALA A 631 -41.86 -14.59 3.06
C ALA A 631 -41.35 -15.47 4.22
N LEU A 632 -42.18 -15.83 5.21
CA LEU A 632 -41.82 -16.80 6.25
C LEU A 632 -41.67 -18.22 5.69
N GLU A 633 -42.36 -18.55 4.59
CA GLU A 633 -42.25 -19.86 3.93
C GLU A 633 -40.94 -19.99 3.12
N ASP A 634 -40.38 -18.86 2.67
CA ASP A 634 -39.13 -18.83 1.91
C ASP A 634 -37.91 -19.11 2.82
N ARG A 635 -37.27 -20.26 2.62
CA ARG A 635 -36.08 -20.68 3.39
C ARG A 635 -34.90 -19.71 3.34
N VAL A 636 -34.81 -18.89 2.29
CA VAL A 636 -33.72 -17.92 2.06
C VAL A 636 -33.93 -16.66 2.91
N ILE A 637 -35.15 -16.12 2.94
CA ILE A 637 -35.44 -14.82 3.54
C ILE A 637 -36.25 -14.86 4.85
N SER A 638 -36.77 -16.02 5.24
CA SER A 638 -37.57 -16.25 6.46
C SER A 638 -36.97 -15.65 7.74
N ILE A 639 -35.63 -15.72 7.90
CA ILE A 639 -34.96 -15.14 9.09
C ILE A 639 -35.15 -13.62 9.12
N ASN A 640 -34.95 -12.95 7.98
CA ASN A 640 -35.10 -11.50 7.89
C ASN A 640 -36.57 -11.08 7.95
N ALA A 641 -37.47 -11.84 7.31
CA ALA A 641 -38.91 -11.62 7.43
C ALA A 641 -39.37 -11.69 8.89
N SER A 642 -38.90 -12.69 9.64
CA SER A 642 -39.19 -12.84 11.08
C SER A 642 -38.69 -11.66 11.90
N ARG A 643 -37.47 -11.17 11.62
CA ARG A 643 -36.89 -9.99 12.29
C ARG A 643 -37.68 -8.72 12.00
N ILE A 644 -38.10 -8.52 10.75
CA ILE A 644 -38.91 -7.37 10.34
C ILE A 644 -40.28 -7.44 11.04
N LEU A 645 -41.00 -8.56 10.91
CA LEU A 645 -42.31 -8.76 11.53
C LEU A 645 -42.26 -8.59 13.04
N ARG A 646 -41.22 -9.11 13.73
CA ARG A 646 -41.06 -8.92 15.18
C ARG A 646 -41.04 -7.43 15.55
N ASN A 647 -40.26 -6.63 14.81
CA ASN A 647 -40.16 -5.20 15.08
C ASN A 647 -41.44 -4.44 14.70
N LEU A 648 -42.14 -4.84 13.64
CA LEU A 648 -43.45 -4.28 13.28
C LEU A 648 -44.50 -4.59 14.36
N CYS A 649 -44.49 -5.81 14.93
CA CYS A 649 -45.38 -6.17 16.03
C CYS A 649 -45.07 -5.37 17.30
N ALA A 650 -43.78 -5.21 17.63
CA ALA A 650 -43.38 -4.53 18.86
C ALA A 650 -43.52 -3.00 18.79
N PHE A 651 -43.29 -2.38 17.62
CA PHE A 651 -43.14 -0.93 17.48
C PHE A 651 -43.98 -0.29 16.37
N GLY A 652 -44.65 -1.08 15.54
CA GLY A 652 -45.38 -0.61 14.37
C GLY A 652 -46.84 -0.24 14.63
N GLU A 653 -47.36 -0.41 15.85
CA GLU A 653 -48.76 -0.11 16.19
C GLU A 653 -49.74 -0.79 15.20
N LEU A 654 -49.60 -2.11 15.05
CA LEU A 654 -50.49 -2.90 14.18
C LEU A 654 -51.93 -2.81 14.69
N GLU A 655 -52.88 -2.51 13.80
CA GLU A 655 -54.31 -2.45 14.13
C GLU A 655 -55.15 -3.33 13.18
N GLY A 656 -56.24 -3.90 13.70
CA GLY A 656 -57.28 -4.57 12.92
C GLY A 656 -56.78 -5.71 12.04
N SER A 657 -56.96 -5.57 10.72
CA SER A 657 -56.64 -6.61 9.73
C SER A 657 -55.16 -6.98 9.68
N ALA A 658 -54.25 -6.05 10.00
CA ALA A 658 -52.82 -6.34 9.99
C ALA A 658 -52.42 -7.32 11.09
N GLN A 659 -53.05 -7.25 12.28
CA GLN A 659 -52.82 -8.20 13.37
C GLN A 659 -53.27 -9.61 12.97
N LEU A 660 -54.47 -9.71 12.39
CA LEU A 660 -55.01 -10.99 11.91
C LEU A 660 -54.12 -11.62 10.83
N THR A 661 -53.62 -10.83 9.88
CA THR A 661 -52.69 -11.32 8.85
C THR A 661 -51.39 -11.85 9.46
N VAL A 662 -50.82 -11.15 10.45
CA VAL A 662 -49.63 -11.64 11.16
C VAL A 662 -49.92 -12.96 11.87
N LEU A 663 -51.07 -13.07 12.55
CA LEU A 663 -51.49 -14.30 13.23
C LEU A 663 -51.68 -15.48 12.28
N ALA A 664 -52.08 -15.25 11.02
CA ALA A 664 -52.16 -16.31 10.01
C ALA A 664 -50.80 -16.99 9.74
N GLY A 665 -49.67 -16.31 10.03
CA GLY A 665 -48.32 -16.89 9.95
C GLY A 665 -47.87 -17.63 11.20
N PHE A 666 -48.68 -17.72 12.27
CA PHE A 666 -48.20 -18.17 13.57
C PHE A 666 -47.74 -19.63 13.57
N THR A 667 -48.50 -20.51 12.90
CA THR A 667 -48.13 -21.91 12.68
C THR A 667 -46.71 -22.06 12.09
N LEU A 668 -46.31 -21.22 11.11
CA LEU A 668 -44.95 -21.25 10.53
C LEU A 668 -43.88 -20.85 11.56
N VAL A 669 -44.18 -19.87 12.40
CA VAL A 669 -43.28 -19.39 13.46
C VAL A 669 -43.09 -20.47 14.53
N LEU A 670 -44.16 -21.14 14.96
CA LEU A 670 -44.10 -22.25 15.91
C LEU A 670 -43.27 -23.40 15.37
N ASN A 671 -43.48 -23.79 14.10
CA ASN A 671 -42.64 -24.77 13.43
C ASN A 671 -41.16 -24.34 13.40
N GLY A 672 -40.89 -23.05 13.19
CA GLY A 672 -39.56 -22.44 13.27
C GLY A 672 -38.83 -22.70 14.60
N ILE A 673 -39.52 -22.60 15.73
CA ILE A 673 -39.00 -22.87 17.09
C ILE A 673 -38.61 -24.35 17.25
N MET A 674 -39.36 -25.24 16.61
CA MET A 674 -39.15 -26.69 16.68
C MET A 674 -38.04 -27.18 15.73
N THR A 675 -37.50 -26.33 14.84
CA THR A 675 -36.41 -26.71 13.93
C THR A 675 -35.04 -26.78 14.62
N ASP A 676 -34.06 -27.37 13.93
CA ASP A 676 -32.64 -27.39 14.36
C ASP A 676 -31.84 -26.17 13.89
N ARG A 677 -32.45 -25.26 13.11
CA ARG A 677 -31.77 -24.07 12.58
C ARG A 677 -31.69 -23.01 13.69
N VAL A 678 -30.60 -23.01 14.45
CA VAL A 678 -30.39 -22.14 15.63
C VAL A 678 -30.75 -20.65 15.40
N LYS A 679 -30.35 -20.04 14.28
CA LYS A 679 -30.70 -18.64 13.97
C LYS A 679 -32.20 -18.44 13.70
N LEU A 680 -32.85 -19.43 13.09
CA LEU A 680 -34.29 -19.40 12.85
C LEU A 680 -35.03 -19.55 14.18
N VAL A 681 -34.59 -20.47 15.05
CA VAL A 681 -35.13 -20.63 16.41
C VAL A 681 -35.08 -19.32 17.19
N GLU A 682 -33.92 -18.64 17.22
CA GLU A 682 -33.80 -17.34 17.91
C GLU A 682 -34.83 -16.32 17.41
N VAL A 683 -34.93 -16.09 16.10
CA VAL A 683 -35.85 -15.07 15.57
C VAL A 683 -37.32 -15.48 15.69
N SER A 684 -37.63 -16.78 15.58
CA SER A 684 -38.98 -17.31 15.75
C SER A 684 -39.46 -17.20 17.19
N LEU A 685 -38.60 -17.46 18.19
CA LEU A 685 -38.91 -17.22 19.61
C LEU A 685 -39.31 -15.76 19.85
N GLY A 686 -38.49 -14.84 19.33
CA GLY A 686 -38.72 -13.41 19.50
C GLY A 686 -39.99 -12.92 18.82
N LEU A 687 -40.31 -13.44 17.63
CA LEU A 687 -41.55 -13.13 16.92
C LEU A 687 -42.77 -13.73 17.63
N ALA A 688 -42.72 -15.02 18.02
CA ALA A 688 -43.81 -15.68 18.75
C ALA A 688 -44.18 -14.95 20.04
N ALA A 689 -43.17 -14.48 20.79
CA ALA A 689 -43.41 -13.70 22.00
C ALA A 689 -44.18 -12.40 21.74
N GLN A 690 -43.98 -11.75 20.58
CA GLN A 690 -44.78 -10.57 20.22
C GLN A 690 -46.17 -10.94 19.69
N MET A 691 -46.29 -12.03 18.93
CA MET A 691 -47.57 -12.48 18.39
C MET A 691 -48.55 -12.86 19.51
N LEU A 692 -48.07 -13.55 20.56
CA LEU A 692 -48.90 -13.95 21.71
C LEU A 692 -49.53 -12.77 22.45
N LYS A 693 -48.97 -11.57 22.38
CA LYS A 693 -49.56 -10.36 23.00
C LYS A 693 -50.90 -9.98 22.39
N PHE A 694 -51.17 -10.45 21.17
CA PHE A 694 -52.41 -10.19 20.44
C PHE A 694 -53.33 -11.43 20.36
N THR A 695 -52.89 -12.58 20.88
CA THR A 695 -53.60 -13.86 20.74
C THR A 695 -54.48 -14.15 21.95
N SER A 696 -55.74 -14.53 21.72
CA SER A 696 -56.61 -15.04 22.77
C SER A 696 -56.32 -16.52 23.11
N PRO A 697 -56.70 -17.02 24.30
CA PRO A 697 -56.48 -18.42 24.65
C PRO A 697 -57.13 -19.43 23.69
N ARG A 698 -58.21 -19.05 23.00
CA ARG A 698 -58.89 -19.91 22.03
C ARG A 698 -58.10 -20.01 20.73
N GLU A 699 -57.73 -18.87 20.17
CA GLU A 699 -56.90 -18.79 18.95
C GLU A 699 -55.55 -19.49 19.17
N LEU A 700 -54.96 -19.37 20.36
CA LEU A 700 -53.73 -20.06 20.71
C LEU A 700 -53.86 -21.58 20.60
N ASN A 701 -54.95 -22.15 21.14
CA ASN A 701 -55.20 -23.60 21.06
C ASN A 701 -55.45 -24.06 19.62
N GLU A 702 -56.15 -23.25 18.82
CA GLU A 702 -56.37 -23.52 17.39
C GLU A 702 -55.05 -23.56 16.62
N GLU A 703 -54.15 -22.60 16.88
CA GLU A 703 -52.83 -22.54 16.24
C GLU A 703 -51.91 -23.70 16.65
N PHE A 704 -51.94 -24.12 17.92
CA PHE A 704 -51.24 -25.33 18.35
C PHE A 704 -51.75 -26.59 17.67
N HIS A 705 -53.08 -26.70 17.52
CA HIS A 705 -53.70 -27.80 16.80
C HIS A 705 -53.31 -27.80 15.31
N ASN A 706 -53.33 -26.63 14.67
CA ASN A 706 -52.93 -26.46 13.26
C ASN A 706 -51.45 -26.78 13.03
N ALA A 707 -50.58 -26.40 13.97
CA ALA A 707 -49.16 -26.69 13.91
C ALA A 707 -48.80 -28.14 14.30
N CYS A 708 -49.76 -28.94 14.79
CA CYS A 708 -49.52 -30.28 15.36
C CYS A 708 -48.47 -30.27 16.49
N ILE A 709 -48.40 -29.20 17.28
CA ILE A 709 -47.46 -29.05 18.40
C ILE A 709 -48.25 -29.11 19.71
N SER A 710 -47.88 -30.03 20.61
CA SER A 710 -48.46 -30.05 21.95
C SER A 710 -47.82 -28.99 22.84
N ASP A 711 -48.60 -28.45 23.78
CA ASP A 711 -48.12 -27.52 24.81
C ASP A 711 -46.88 -28.05 25.54
N ILE A 712 -46.90 -29.34 25.88
CA ILE A 712 -45.80 -30.03 26.58
C ILE A 712 -44.53 -30.02 25.74
N ASN A 713 -44.63 -30.28 24.43
CA ASN A 713 -43.47 -30.32 23.54
C ASN A 713 -42.82 -28.94 23.40
N LEU A 714 -43.63 -27.88 23.25
CA LEU A 714 -43.09 -26.52 23.17
C LEU A 714 -42.45 -26.12 24.50
N VAL A 715 -43.13 -26.33 25.63
CA VAL A 715 -42.58 -26.02 26.97
C VAL A 715 -41.26 -26.76 27.21
N THR A 716 -41.21 -28.05 26.89
CA THR A 716 -40.00 -28.87 27.01
C THR A 716 -38.89 -28.33 26.12
N ARG A 717 -39.20 -27.94 24.87
CA ARG A 717 -38.24 -27.33 23.94
C ARG A 717 -37.67 -26.02 24.50
N LEU A 718 -38.49 -25.15 25.08
CA LEU A 718 -38.02 -23.89 25.67
C LEU A 718 -37.06 -24.12 26.83
N VAL A 719 -37.38 -25.06 27.73
CA VAL A 719 -36.49 -25.43 28.84
C VAL A 719 -35.17 -26.03 28.31
N GLN A 720 -35.24 -26.92 27.32
CA GLN A 720 -34.05 -27.50 26.68
C GLN A 720 -33.17 -26.43 26.00
N ILE A 721 -33.77 -25.40 25.41
CA ILE A 721 -33.01 -24.28 24.84
C ILE A 721 -32.23 -23.58 25.95
N LEU A 722 -32.87 -23.18 27.06
CA LEU A 722 -32.14 -22.54 28.17
C LEU A 722 -31.04 -23.44 28.73
N ALA A 723 -31.32 -24.74 28.90
CA ALA A 723 -30.32 -25.71 29.38
C ALA A 723 -29.14 -25.86 28.41
N SER A 724 -29.38 -25.76 27.10
CA SER A 724 -28.32 -25.82 26.08
C SER A 724 -27.49 -24.53 26.00
N TYR A 725 -28.03 -23.42 26.51
CA TYR A 725 -27.39 -22.11 26.55
C TYR A 725 -27.17 -21.67 28.00
N GLU A 726 -26.41 -22.47 28.75
CA GLU A 726 -26.01 -22.14 30.12
C GLU A 726 -25.31 -20.77 30.20
N TYR A 727 -24.53 -20.42 29.16
CA TYR A 727 -23.85 -19.13 29.02
C TYR A 727 -24.34 -18.36 27.79
N PRO A 728 -24.26 -17.01 27.79
CA PRO A 728 -24.61 -16.18 26.65
C PRO A 728 -23.79 -16.54 25.41
N SER A 729 -24.44 -16.58 24.24
CA SER A 729 -23.80 -16.91 22.96
C SER A 729 -23.74 -15.71 22.04
N ILE A 730 -22.55 -15.37 21.54
CA ILE A 730 -22.37 -14.29 20.55
C ILE A 730 -23.07 -14.63 19.22
N LYS A 731 -23.25 -15.92 18.90
CA LYS A 731 -23.89 -16.35 17.63
C LYS A 731 -25.39 -16.10 17.60
N VAL A 732 -26.04 -16.17 18.76
CA VAL A 732 -27.49 -15.96 18.97
C VAL A 732 -27.71 -15.23 20.30
N PRO A 733 -27.30 -13.95 20.39
CA PRO A 733 -27.22 -13.22 21.65
C PRO A 733 -28.57 -12.98 22.32
N ARG A 734 -29.68 -13.16 21.62
CA ARG A 734 -31.04 -12.93 22.15
C ARG A 734 -31.78 -14.22 22.48
N ILE A 735 -31.19 -15.40 22.25
CA ILE A 735 -31.93 -16.66 22.35
C ILE A 735 -32.52 -16.86 23.74
N ARG A 736 -31.73 -16.66 24.81
CA ARG A 736 -32.21 -16.81 26.21
C ARG A 736 -33.28 -15.79 26.54
N ARG A 737 -33.03 -14.52 26.20
CA ARG A 737 -34.00 -13.42 26.35
C ARG A 737 -35.33 -13.76 25.69
N PHE A 738 -35.32 -14.13 24.41
CA PHE A 738 -36.55 -14.41 23.67
C PHE A 738 -37.26 -15.67 24.16
N THR A 739 -36.52 -16.68 24.63
CA THR A 739 -37.12 -17.84 25.31
C THR A 739 -37.86 -17.44 26.59
N ILE A 740 -37.25 -16.57 27.41
CA ILE A 740 -37.86 -16.08 28.66
C ILE A 740 -39.06 -15.17 28.36
N GLU A 741 -38.93 -14.26 27.40
CA GLU A 741 -40.04 -13.41 26.95
C GLU A 741 -41.22 -14.26 26.47
N LEU A 742 -40.98 -15.30 25.66
CA LEU A 742 -42.02 -16.21 25.21
C LEU A 742 -42.68 -16.97 26.37
N ALA A 743 -41.89 -17.50 27.31
CA ALA A 743 -42.42 -18.20 28.48
C ALA A 743 -43.30 -17.30 29.35
N ILE A 744 -42.89 -16.04 29.56
CA ILE A 744 -43.68 -15.03 30.28
C ILE A 744 -45.02 -14.81 29.59
N GLU A 745 -45.04 -14.60 28.27
CA GLU A 745 -46.29 -14.36 27.54
C GLU A 745 -47.19 -15.60 27.53
N MET A 746 -46.65 -16.81 27.41
CA MET A 746 -47.42 -18.05 27.55
C MET A 746 -48.10 -18.13 28.94
N MET A 747 -47.36 -17.84 30.02
CA MET A 747 -47.92 -17.79 31.38
C MET A 747 -48.94 -16.67 31.57
N ARG A 748 -48.87 -15.58 30.81
CA ARG A 748 -49.89 -14.52 30.87
C ARG A 748 -51.18 -14.91 30.17
N VAL A 749 -51.10 -15.60 29.03
CA VAL A 749 -52.28 -16.01 28.25
C VAL A 749 -53.10 -17.07 29.00
N ASN A 750 -52.46 -18.09 29.60
CA ASN A 750 -53.15 -19.13 30.36
C ASN A 750 -52.36 -19.59 31.60
N ASN A 751 -52.41 -18.74 32.63
CA ASN A 751 -51.58 -18.82 33.84
C ASN A 751 -51.55 -20.22 34.49
N LYS A 752 -52.70 -20.81 34.83
CA LYS A 752 -52.73 -22.07 35.60
C LYS A 752 -52.12 -23.26 34.85
N ASN A 753 -52.35 -23.38 33.54
CA ASN A 753 -51.86 -24.53 32.77
C ASN A 753 -50.35 -24.42 32.53
N TYR A 754 -49.91 -23.30 31.97
CA TYR A 754 -48.50 -23.14 31.59
C TYR A 754 -47.57 -23.02 32.80
N VAL A 755 -47.99 -22.41 33.91
CA VAL A 755 -47.17 -22.41 35.14
C VAL A 755 -46.94 -23.84 35.65
N ARG A 756 -47.98 -24.68 35.66
CA ARG A 756 -47.83 -26.10 36.03
C ARG A 756 -46.87 -26.82 35.09
N LEU A 757 -47.01 -26.65 33.78
CA LEU A 757 -46.16 -27.30 32.78
C LEU A 757 -44.69 -26.86 32.90
N PHE A 758 -44.42 -25.55 33.02
CA PHE A 758 -43.07 -25.03 33.19
C PHE A 758 -42.42 -25.48 34.50
N THR A 759 -43.20 -25.57 35.59
CA THR A 759 -42.72 -26.08 36.88
C THR A 759 -42.31 -27.55 36.76
N GLN A 760 -43.17 -28.38 36.15
CA GLN A 760 -42.89 -29.81 35.92
C GLN A 760 -41.70 -30.05 34.99
N ALA A 761 -41.52 -29.19 33.98
CA ALA A 761 -40.40 -29.28 33.04
C ALA A 761 -39.07 -28.79 33.63
N GLY A 762 -39.05 -28.15 34.81
CA GLY A 762 -37.83 -27.71 35.48
C GLY A 762 -37.38 -26.29 35.13
N MET A 763 -38.28 -25.42 34.64
CA MET A 763 -37.97 -24.04 34.23
C MET A 763 -37.30 -23.20 35.33
N ILE A 764 -37.67 -23.39 36.60
CA ILE A 764 -37.10 -22.63 37.73
C ILE A 764 -35.57 -22.83 37.82
N ARG A 765 -35.08 -24.06 37.60
CA ARG A 765 -33.65 -24.36 37.64
C ARG A 765 -32.91 -23.60 36.54
N GLU A 766 -33.45 -23.62 35.33
CA GLU A 766 -32.84 -22.95 34.18
C GLU A 766 -32.88 -21.42 34.32
N LEU A 767 -33.97 -20.85 34.85
CA LEU A 767 -34.06 -19.41 35.13
C LEU A 767 -33.02 -18.95 36.16
N ASN A 768 -32.83 -19.70 37.24
CA ASN A 768 -31.78 -19.42 38.23
C ASN A 768 -30.38 -19.56 37.63
N CYS A 769 -30.17 -20.54 36.74
CA CYS A 769 -28.93 -20.69 36.01
C CYS A 769 -28.64 -19.45 35.15
N VAL A 770 -29.63 -19.00 34.36
CA VAL A 770 -29.53 -17.78 33.55
C VAL A 770 -29.20 -16.57 34.43
N ALA A 771 -29.88 -16.37 35.56
CA ALA A 771 -29.61 -15.27 36.50
C ALA A 771 -28.16 -15.23 36.98
N ASN A 772 -27.56 -16.40 37.22
CA ASN A 772 -26.17 -16.50 37.68
C ASN A 772 -25.13 -16.33 36.55
N THR A 773 -25.54 -16.44 35.30
CA THR A 773 -24.66 -16.38 34.13
C THR A 773 -25.03 -15.26 33.16
N THR A 774 -25.79 -14.24 33.59
CA THR A 774 -26.13 -13.09 32.75
C THR A 774 -24.89 -12.28 32.39
N SER A 775 -24.91 -11.65 31.22
CA SER A 775 -23.81 -10.82 30.71
C SER A 775 -24.34 -9.55 30.04
N GLU A 776 -23.52 -8.49 30.03
CA GLU A 776 -23.83 -7.24 29.31
C GLU A 776 -24.13 -7.48 27.82
N LEU A 777 -23.62 -8.56 27.23
CA LEU A 777 -23.93 -8.95 25.84
C LEU A 777 -25.44 -9.00 25.56
N GLU A 778 -26.23 -9.51 26.52
CA GLU A 778 -27.68 -9.73 26.39
C GLU A 778 -28.51 -8.47 26.70
N CYS A 779 -27.83 -7.39 27.10
CA CYS A 779 -28.43 -6.09 27.30
C CYS A 779 -28.54 -5.30 25.99
N PHE A 780 -27.86 -5.72 24.91
CA PHE A 780 -27.84 -4.99 23.65
C PHE A 780 -28.43 -5.78 22.48
N ASN A 781 -29.25 -5.11 21.68
CA ASN A 781 -29.71 -5.59 20.38
C ASN A 781 -28.59 -5.58 19.34
N VAL A 782 -27.78 -4.53 19.35
CA VAL A 782 -26.74 -4.29 18.35
C VAL A 782 -25.50 -3.85 19.10
N PHE A 783 -24.39 -4.48 18.77
CA PHE A 783 -23.07 -4.14 19.29
C PHE A 783 -22.05 -4.21 18.15
N SER A 784 -20.94 -3.48 18.31
CA SER A 784 -19.86 -3.38 17.33
C SER A 784 -18.52 -3.44 18.05
N GLY A 785 -17.92 -4.63 18.08
CA GLY A 785 -16.77 -4.91 18.95
C GLY A 785 -17.18 -4.81 20.42
N SER A 786 -16.47 -4.00 21.20
CA SER A 786 -16.74 -3.77 22.63
C SER A 786 -17.81 -2.71 22.93
N VAL A 787 -18.43 -2.10 21.90
CA VAL A 787 -19.41 -1.02 22.07
C VAL A 787 -20.82 -1.52 21.79
N GLY A 788 -21.69 -1.48 22.80
CA GLY A 788 -23.13 -1.64 22.64
C GLY A 788 -23.77 -0.37 22.07
N LEU A 789 -24.63 -0.51 21.06
CA LEU A 789 -25.22 0.61 20.31
C LEU A 789 -26.73 0.80 20.56
N SER A 790 -27.44 -0.28 20.88
CA SER A 790 -28.90 -0.28 21.07
C SER A 790 -29.20 -1.17 22.25
N LYS A 791 -29.41 -0.55 23.42
CA LYS A 791 -29.67 -1.24 24.69
C LYS A 791 -31.16 -1.54 24.79
N HIS A 792 -31.50 -2.73 25.26
CA HIS A 792 -32.87 -3.08 25.62
C HIS A 792 -33.38 -2.20 26.77
N ASP A 793 -34.66 -1.81 26.69
CA ASP A 793 -35.32 -1.04 27.77
C ASP A 793 -35.41 -1.85 29.08
N VAL A 794 -35.62 -3.17 28.98
CA VAL A 794 -35.75 -4.08 30.12
C VAL A 794 -34.53 -4.98 30.22
N ASN A 795 -33.88 -4.98 31.38
CA ASN A 795 -32.74 -5.85 31.67
C ASN A 795 -33.16 -7.33 31.72
N LEU A 796 -32.22 -8.23 31.41
CA LEU A 796 -32.49 -9.67 31.44
C LEU A 796 -32.84 -10.16 32.85
N ASP A 797 -32.16 -9.66 33.88
CA ASP A 797 -32.45 -10.02 35.28
C ASP A 797 -33.90 -9.70 35.66
N SER A 798 -34.43 -8.56 35.19
CA SER A 798 -35.82 -8.18 35.43
C SER A 798 -36.82 -9.10 34.73
N LEU A 799 -36.46 -9.65 33.56
CA LEU A 799 -37.29 -10.67 32.89
C LEU A 799 -37.25 -11.99 33.66
N VAL A 800 -36.08 -12.40 34.15
CA VAL A 800 -35.94 -13.61 34.97
C VAL A 800 -36.77 -13.50 36.25
N ASP A 801 -36.67 -12.38 36.96
CA ASP A 801 -37.47 -12.10 38.16
C ASP A 801 -38.98 -12.14 37.87
N MET A 802 -39.38 -11.59 36.72
CA MET A 802 -40.78 -11.60 36.29
C MET A 802 -41.27 -13.02 36.02
N ALA A 803 -40.47 -13.84 35.34
CA ALA A 803 -40.79 -15.24 35.09
C ALA A 803 -40.89 -16.05 36.39
N LEU A 804 -39.94 -15.87 37.32
CA LEU A 804 -39.95 -16.54 38.63
C LEU A 804 -41.18 -16.13 39.46
N LYS A 805 -41.54 -14.84 39.47
CA LYS A 805 -42.75 -14.35 40.16
C LYS A 805 -44.03 -14.94 39.59
N LEU A 806 -44.12 -15.11 38.27
CA LEU A 806 -45.28 -15.74 37.65
C LEU A 806 -45.40 -17.22 38.05
N ILE A 807 -44.28 -17.92 38.20
CA ILE A 807 -44.25 -19.33 38.62
C ILE A 807 -44.56 -19.47 40.12
N SER A 808 -44.11 -18.54 40.97
CA SER A 808 -44.31 -18.63 42.42
C SER A 808 -45.71 -18.22 42.88
N ASN A 809 -46.43 -17.41 42.09
CA ASN A 809 -47.73 -16.85 42.45
C ASN A 809 -48.92 -17.73 42.02
N SER A 810 -48.70 -18.99 41.66
CA SER A 810 -49.74 -19.92 41.16
C SER A 810 -50.28 -20.87 42.22
#